data_AF-A0A7C7WNQ6-F1
#
_entry.id   AF-A0A7C7WNQ6-F1
#
_cell.length_a   1.000
_cell.length_b   1.000
_cell.length_c   1.000
_cell.angle_alpha   90.00
_cell.angle_beta   90.00
_cell.angle_gamma   90.00
#
_symmetry.space_group_name_H-M   'P 1'
#
loop_
_entity.id
_entity.type
_entity.pdbx_description
1 polymer ?
#
loop_
_entity_poly.entity_id
_entity_poly.type
_entity_poly.pdbx_seq_one_letter_code
_entity_poly.pdbx_strand_id
1 'polypeptide(L)'
;MKTKSNNVEISAETASRLDWAITTLHDILHGEKPRLDKTDAEQSWLYDQMTRMYRAGFLAEEPKSYLSLNDENVAEVMHFKGSTIREPLPKALTSQVKDLKERADKSNVHNFKVFGADVAYRYRKDVLEQMNDADSFVLSHGGVMAMYQFLVGMRAQLEGSLPLEEKAFVVQSFDGFWEPTLKAFGEAVHGMENYHVTDTRHATVEALEVLLGDHAKDNKAQWGDEHTLMQPGTDVLFVTGNRKKVQDYNKVFRRRGTDVNTHWFQQIFDKPEGAEEFSYSYMGNLVEKIEKFYVHIRDHYGVEGFEQVAAGKKLDLDKAVLWFDDSGLELEENLTNGEEFGNCTYRMNSYKEHGPAAEMKNAINAMQNQPFEGERGARGFFKRLEAAADRLQMQRAARGDEKPSISTDAYDRACVAIVPIRPLLDVITAGGSFDDVMDAVPMEFIQARTDDRIVFKAQPDLKGKAVDSKNFLIPKKDPENRSKAENPQYTAQHSVNAQIVKAAARALGFDKFETGDRTLTGAFNRSSAMQLGTQQSLHAGMKVHGIGRGLMKSLRGKFSMINGNGGKYDLSKPREHTLKLEDGEEMKEVMSLQNFYDFTLRADGFLLTQDTKSISGPEFFWERAFTFFSLVVGRQINDKAVTSKPLLVTDTPGWRPFLQLMEEYGGGLIPELPHEILDGVISESKDIPKALKRAFSEYKSDEVPQYSFTHDGEKCPEDLFCVTVYCSASTTDYPMKMWGRDFAFDLAGLGFAVKNGGGTGPDGLMIETSEGVRIAKNDFDAYLKKTGVKEGAPRTHVASIQCTDTAQEEGLCKFNDYWAVYPTIYQRMHELQKAQAEVVLPGGAGTIQEIAASVLMRKAGVFPVKHRPLIIVNHEGIYDPVMDIIPEEDFKKYNIQVVDSADDAMEILIKARKAMKMEPALPYTEAEFFEMKKGFNKEQQRHDKQAALKAHTID
;
A
#
# COMPACT_ATOMS: atom_id res chain seq x y z
N MET A 1 33.19 54.94 14.43
CA MET A 1 33.04 54.15 15.67
C MET A 1 33.84 52.87 15.50
N LYS A 2 34.64 52.48 16.49
CA LYS A 2 35.46 51.26 16.44
C LYS A 2 34.52 50.05 16.48
N THR A 3 34.51 49.24 15.42
CA THR A 3 34.00 47.87 15.45
C THR A 3 34.79 47.11 16.52
N LYS A 4 34.15 46.76 17.63
CA LYS A 4 34.66 45.70 18.50
C LYS A 4 34.47 44.41 17.71
N SER A 5 35.54 43.82 17.18
CA SER A 5 35.48 42.40 16.85
C SER A 5 35.39 41.66 18.18
N ASN A 6 34.18 41.24 18.56
CA ASN A 6 34.03 40.18 19.55
C ASN A 6 34.43 38.88 18.84
N ASN A 7 35.73 38.70 18.57
CA ASN A 7 36.25 37.39 18.21
C ASN A 7 36.19 36.58 19.50
N VAL A 8 35.11 35.83 19.68
CA VAL A 8 35.07 34.75 20.64
C VAL A 8 36.10 33.74 20.15
N GLU A 9 37.27 33.69 20.82
CA GLU A 9 38.27 32.65 20.55
C GLU A 9 37.71 31.33 21.06
N ILE A 10 37.16 30.52 20.15
CA ILE A 10 36.83 29.12 20.43
C ILE A 10 38.10 28.27 20.32
N SER A 11 38.16 27.17 21.08
CA SER A 11 39.26 26.21 20.96
C SER A 11 39.40 25.66 19.52
N ALA A 12 40.63 25.34 19.13
CA ALA A 12 40.91 24.70 17.84
C ALA A 12 40.17 23.35 17.67
N GLU A 13 39.91 22.69 18.79
CA GLU A 13 39.11 21.46 18.86
C GLU A 13 37.64 21.73 18.50
N THR A 14 37.00 22.74 19.11
CA THR A 14 35.63 23.16 18.77
C THR A 14 35.51 23.58 17.31
N ALA A 15 36.49 24.30 16.77
CA ALA A 15 36.51 24.70 15.35
C ALA A 15 36.60 23.48 14.41
N SER A 16 37.53 22.55 14.67
CA SER A 16 37.67 21.33 13.88
C SER A 16 36.43 20.44 13.96
N ARG A 17 35.79 20.36 15.13
CA ARG A 17 34.54 19.61 15.35
C ARG A 17 33.38 20.23 14.56
N LEU A 18 33.31 21.56 14.50
CA LEU A 18 32.29 22.29 13.74
C LEU A 18 32.42 22.03 12.24
N ASP A 19 33.63 22.10 11.69
CA ASP A 19 33.89 21.82 10.27
C ASP A 19 33.56 20.37 9.89
N TRP A 20 33.97 19.41 10.73
CA TRP A 20 33.61 18.01 10.57
C TRP A 20 32.09 17.81 10.58
N ALA A 21 31.38 18.42 11.54
CA ALA A 21 29.93 18.28 11.66
C ALA A 21 29.19 18.89 10.47
N ILE A 22 29.59 20.08 10.00
CA ILE A 22 28.99 20.73 8.83
C ILE A 22 29.18 19.87 7.58
N THR A 23 30.39 19.35 7.36
CA THR A 23 30.70 18.47 6.22
C THR A 23 29.87 17.18 6.29
N THR A 24 29.86 16.53 7.46
CA THR A 24 29.11 15.29 7.68
C THR A 24 27.61 15.49 7.45
N LEU A 25 27.03 16.58 7.96
CA LEU A 25 25.61 16.88 7.76
C LEU A 25 25.30 17.23 6.31
N HIS A 26 26.18 17.97 5.63
CA HIS A 26 26.04 18.24 4.21
C HIS A 26 25.99 16.93 3.42
N ASP A 27 26.94 16.02 3.63
CA ASP A 27 27.00 14.71 2.97
C ASP A 27 25.72 13.91 3.21
N ILE A 28 25.25 13.85 4.46
CA ILE A 28 23.97 13.20 4.82
C ILE A 28 22.78 13.76 4.02
N LEU A 29 22.68 15.09 3.90
CA LEU A 29 21.57 15.76 3.23
C LEU A 29 21.58 15.55 1.70
N HIS A 30 22.74 15.18 1.14
CA HIS A 30 22.94 14.81 -0.26
C HIS A 30 22.91 13.29 -0.50
N GLY A 31 22.54 12.51 0.52
CA GLY A 31 22.30 11.06 0.39
C GLY A 31 23.53 10.19 0.66
N GLU A 32 24.71 10.79 0.91
CA GLU A 32 25.91 10.07 1.30
C GLU A 32 25.79 9.49 2.72
N LYS A 33 26.57 8.45 3.02
CA LYS A 33 26.57 7.76 4.32
C LYS A 33 27.92 7.91 5.03
N PRO A 34 28.26 9.12 5.50
CA PRO A 34 29.57 9.39 6.08
C PRO A 34 29.85 8.47 7.27
N ARG A 35 31.15 8.14 7.43
CA ARG A 35 31.60 7.23 8.47
C ARG A 35 31.59 7.92 9.85
N LEU A 36 31.06 7.23 10.85
CA LEU A 36 30.99 7.70 12.24
C LEU A 36 31.45 6.63 13.23
N ASP A 37 32.35 7.02 14.13
CA ASP A 37 32.79 6.20 15.26
C ASP A 37 31.94 6.46 16.51
N LYS A 38 31.14 5.47 16.92
CA LYS A 38 30.34 5.55 18.17
C LYS A 38 31.20 5.50 19.44
N THR A 39 32.45 5.07 19.35
CA THR A 39 33.38 4.99 20.49
C THR A 39 34.20 6.26 20.66
N ASP A 40 34.22 7.12 19.65
CA ASP A 40 34.86 8.43 19.70
C ASP A 40 33.90 9.47 20.29
N ALA A 41 34.29 10.09 21.40
CA ALA A 41 33.50 11.15 22.04
C ALA A 41 33.29 12.37 21.12
N GLU A 42 34.22 12.63 20.20
CA GLU A 42 34.17 13.76 19.27
C GLU A 42 33.13 13.58 18.15
N GLN A 43 32.68 12.34 17.93
CA GLN A 43 31.73 11.98 16.86
C GLN A 43 30.41 11.42 17.40
N SER A 44 30.46 10.63 18.47
CA SER A 44 29.30 9.92 19.03
C SER A 44 28.14 10.83 19.43
N TRP A 45 28.42 12.09 19.81
CA TRP A 45 27.38 13.08 20.14
C TRP A 45 26.38 13.29 19.00
N LEU A 46 26.83 13.19 17.74
CA LEU A 46 25.97 13.37 16.57
C LEU A 46 24.97 12.21 16.44
N TYR A 47 25.44 10.98 16.65
CA TYR A 47 24.59 9.80 16.64
C TYR A 47 23.56 9.83 17.78
N ASP A 48 23.97 10.25 18.97
CA ASP A 48 23.09 10.45 20.13
C ASP A 48 22.03 11.52 19.84
N GLN A 49 22.42 12.62 19.20
CA GLN A 49 21.49 13.67 18.79
C GLN A 49 20.49 13.16 17.74
N MET A 50 20.95 12.46 16.71
CA MET A 50 20.07 11.90 15.67
C MET A 50 19.09 10.87 16.25
N THR A 51 19.52 10.08 17.23
CA THR A 51 18.64 9.15 17.96
C THR A 51 17.49 9.89 18.67
N ARG A 52 17.79 11.03 19.29
CA ARG A 52 16.75 11.90 19.89
C ARG A 52 15.83 12.50 18.82
N MET A 53 16.38 12.95 17.69
CA MET A 53 15.59 13.49 16.57
C MET A 53 14.61 12.45 16.01
N TYR A 54 15.08 11.21 15.78
CA TYR A 54 14.25 10.10 15.30
C TYR A 54 13.11 9.78 16.28
N ARG A 55 13.42 9.59 17.56
CA ARG A 55 12.41 9.30 18.61
C ARG A 55 11.39 10.41 18.78
N ALA A 56 11.77 11.66 18.52
CA ALA A 56 10.85 12.80 18.58
C ALA A 56 10.11 13.07 17.24
N GLY A 57 10.35 12.28 16.20
CA GLY A 57 9.61 12.34 14.93
C GLY A 57 10.12 13.42 13.98
N PHE A 58 11.40 13.76 14.06
CA PHE A 58 12.06 14.71 13.17
C PHE A 58 12.82 14.04 12.02
N LEU A 59 13.19 12.77 12.14
CA LEU A 59 13.79 11.98 11.06
C LEU A 59 12.79 10.96 10.52
N ALA A 60 12.81 10.76 9.20
CA ALA A 60 11.98 9.76 8.53
C ALA A 60 12.50 8.34 8.85
N GLU A 61 13.82 8.17 8.81
CA GLU A 61 14.51 6.89 8.98
C GLU A 61 15.31 6.83 10.30
N GLU A 62 15.76 5.64 10.69
CA GLU A 62 16.67 5.47 11.83
C GLU A 62 18.04 6.13 11.60
N PRO A 63 18.74 6.60 12.64
CA PRO A 63 20.07 7.22 12.51
C PRO A 63 21.08 6.39 11.71
N LYS A 64 21.05 5.05 11.83
CA LYS A 64 21.92 4.14 11.10
C LYS A 64 21.71 4.18 9.58
N SER A 65 20.52 4.57 9.13
CA SER A 65 20.23 4.75 7.70
C SER A 65 20.93 5.97 7.13
N TYR A 66 21.39 6.92 7.94
CA TYR A 66 22.07 8.14 7.50
C TYR A 66 23.61 8.05 7.57
N LEU A 67 24.18 7.04 8.22
CA LEU A 67 25.60 6.99 8.59
C LEU A 67 26.19 5.60 8.33
N SER A 68 27.52 5.52 8.15
CA SER A 68 28.27 4.25 8.18
C SER A 68 28.98 4.08 9.53
N LEU A 69 28.68 3.01 10.27
CA LEU A 69 29.25 2.78 11.60
C LEU A 69 30.51 1.90 11.52
N ASN A 70 31.42 2.08 12.47
CA ASN A 70 32.71 1.38 12.48
C ASN A 70 32.63 -0.14 12.67
N ASP A 71 31.54 -0.64 13.25
CA ASP A 71 31.27 -2.05 13.48
C ASP A 71 30.59 -2.75 12.29
N GLU A 72 30.35 -2.04 11.19
CA GLU A 72 29.61 -2.56 10.03
C GLU A 72 30.53 -2.99 8.87
N ASN A 73 30.16 -4.07 8.19
CA ASN A 73 30.72 -4.39 6.88
C ASN A 73 30.04 -3.53 5.80
N VAL A 74 30.61 -2.36 5.52
CA VAL A 74 30.04 -1.36 4.59
C VAL A 74 29.65 -1.97 3.24
N ALA A 75 30.43 -2.92 2.69
CA ALA A 75 30.12 -3.54 1.40
C ALA A 75 28.82 -4.37 1.42
N GLU A 76 28.47 -4.96 2.58
CA GLU A 76 27.25 -5.76 2.75
C GLU A 76 26.04 -4.88 3.11
N VAL A 77 26.22 -3.86 3.96
CA VAL A 77 25.09 -3.15 4.58
C VAL A 77 24.56 -1.99 3.74
N MET A 78 25.37 -1.43 2.83
CA MET A 78 25.04 -0.18 2.16
C MET A 78 23.76 -0.24 1.32
N HIS A 79 23.52 -1.37 0.66
CA HIS A 79 22.28 -1.58 -0.10
C HIS A 79 21.02 -1.53 0.78
N PHE A 80 21.10 -1.97 2.04
CA PHE A 80 19.98 -2.05 2.97
C PHE A 80 19.72 -0.77 3.78
N LYS A 81 20.62 0.21 3.70
CA LYS A 81 20.49 1.49 4.40
C LYS A 81 19.57 2.50 3.70
N GLY A 82 19.30 2.25 2.42
CA GLY A 82 18.42 3.07 1.60
C GLY A 82 18.87 4.50 1.35
N SER A 83 18.03 5.24 0.64
CA SER A 83 18.30 6.62 0.25
C SER A 83 17.65 7.60 1.23
N THR A 84 18.46 8.52 1.74
CA THR A 84 18.02 9.57 2.67
C THR A 84 18.25 10.97 2.11
N ILE A 85 18.46 11.07 0.79
CA ILE A 85 18.60 12.34 0.08
C ILE A 85 17.38 13.23 0.36
N ARG A 86 17.54 14.55 0.36
CA ARG A 86 16.42 15.48 0.54
C ARG A 86 15.56 15.14 1.75
N GLU A 87 16.15 15.20 2.95
CA GLU A 87 15.46 15.02 4.22
C GLU A 87 14.07 15.65 4.17
N PRO A 88 12.98 14.87 4.40
CA PRO A 88 11.64 15.41 4.30
C PRO A 88 11.32 16.36 5.45
N LEU A 89 10.54 17.41 5.19
CA LEU A 89 10.07 18.35 6.20
C LEU A 89 9.17 17.63 7.24
N PRO A 90 9.55 17.58 8.53
CA PRO A 90 8.76 16.87 9.52
C PRO A 90 7.51 17.65 9.95
N LYS A 91 6.37 16.95 10.00
CA LYS A 91 5.11 17.47 10.57
C LYS A 91 5.27 17.98 12.01
N ALA A 92 6.18 17.38 12.79
CA ALA A 92 6.50 17.83 14.13
C ALA A 92 7.01 19.29 14.10
N LEU A 93 7.98 19.60 13.24
CA LEU A 93 8.53 20.94 13.07
C LEU A 93 7.46 21.94 12.62
N THR A 94 6.66 21.62 11.60
CA THR A 94 5.58 22.53 11.16
C THR A 94 4.56 22.82 12.26
N SER A 95 4.35 21.87 13.18
CA SER A 95 3.50 22.08 14.36
C SER A 95 4.17 23.01 15.38
N GLN A 96 5.46 22.80 15.67
CA GLN A 96 6.19 23.64 16.60
C GLN A 96 6.29 25.09 16.11
N VAL A 97 6.57 25.29 14.82
CA VAL A 97 6.65 26.61 14.19
C VAL A 97 5.32 27.34 14.30
N LYS A 98 4.21 26.65 14.01
CA LYS A 98 2.86 27.22 14.15
C LYS A 98 2.60 27.66 15.59
N ASP A 99 2.83 26.76 16.55
CA ASP A 99 2.60 27.04 17.97
C ASP A 99 3.49 28.18 18.49
N LEU A 100 4.73 28.27 18.00
CA LEU A 100 5.66 29.34 18.35
C LEU A 100 5.20 30.68 17.76
N LYS A 101 4.81 30.72 16.48
CA LYS A 101 4.25 31.93 15.82
C LYS A 101 2.98 32.42 16.51
N GLU A 102 2.03 31.53 16.81
CA GLU A 102 0.80 31.90 17.53
C GLU A 102 1.05 32.47 18.93
N ARG A 103 2.15 32.09 19.59
CA ARG A 103 2.57 32.65 20.88
C ARG A 103 3.29 33.98 20.70
N ALA A 104 4.22 34.04 19.76
CA ALA A 104 4.98 35.25 19.44
C ALA A 104 4.07 36.39 18.97
N ASP A 105 3.01 36.07 18.23
CA ASP A 105 1.96 37.03 17.82
C ASP A 105 1.28 37.72 19.01
N LYS A 106 1.21 37.08 20.19
CA LYS A 106 0.63 37.70 21.41
C LYS A 106 1.58 38.72 22.07
N SER A 107 2.87 38.63 21.76
CA SER A 107 3.92 39.54 22.23
C SER A 107 4.42 40.47 21.11
N ASN A 108 3.71 40.55 19.97
CA ASN A 108 4.10 41.31 18.77
C ASN A 108 5.51 40.97 18.24
N VAL A 109 5.97 39.73 18.45
CA VAL A 109 7.28 39.27 17.96
C VAL A 109 7.08 38.56 16.61
N HIS A 110 7.46 39.21 15.51
CA HIS A 110 7.25 38.68 14.15
C HIS A 110 8.54 38.51 13.34
N ASN A 111 9.65 39.09 13.79
CA ASN A 111 10.91 39.12 13.06
C ASN A 111 11.84 37.95 13.40
N PHE A 112 11.32 36.73 13.25
CA PHE A 112 12.11 35.53 13.48
C PHE A 112 11.86 34.43 12.45
N LYS A 113 12.90 33.66 12.16
CA LYS A 113 12.82 32.42 11.37
C LYS A 113 13.15 31.21 12.24
N VAL A 114 12.57 30.07 11.88
CA VAL A 114 12.88 28.79 12.52
C VAL A 114 13.68 27.95 11.54
N PHE A 115 14.84 27.45 11.97
CA PHE A 115 15.70 26.63 11.12
C PHE A 115 14.97 25.34 10.66
N GLY A 116 15.19 24.99 9.39
CA GLY A 116 14.60 23.85 8.69
C GLY A 116 13.14 24.02 8.27
N ALA A 117 12.45 25.08 8.69
CA ALA A 117 11.02 25.25 8.44
C ALA A 117 10.68 25.96 7.12
N ASP A 118 11.58 26.83 6.65
CA ASP A 118 11.41 27.53 5.37
C ASP A 118 11.91 26.64 4.23
N VAL A 119 10.97 26.16 3.41
CA VAL A 119 11.28 25.19 2.35
C VAL A 119 12.18 25.74 1.25
N ALA A 120 12.30 27.06 1.10
CA ALA A 120 13.24 27.69 0.16
C ALA A 120 14.70 27.40 0.53
N TYR A 121 15.03 27.40 1.82
CA TYR A 121 16.41 27.25 2.31
C TYR A 121 16.81 25.81 2.65
N ARG A 122 15.96 24.84 2.29
CA ARG A 122 16.29 23.42 2.46
C ARG A 122 17.20 22.93 1.33
N TYR A 123 16.77 23.12 0.08
CA TYR A 123 17.47 22.58 -1.10
C TYR A 123 17.46 23.50 -2.33
N ARG A 124 16.91 24.72 -2.21
CA ARG A 124 16.77 25.64 -3.36
C ARG A 124 17.70 26.84 -3.28
N LYS A 125 17.82 27.45 -2.10
CA LYS A 125 18.69 28.59 -1.84
C LYS A 125 19.82 28.25 -0.89
N ASP A 126 20.89 29.03 -0.97
CA ASP A 126 21.99 28.98 -0.02
C ASP A 126 21.46 29.28 1.40
N VAL A 127 21.85 28.45 2.36
CA VAL A 127 21.47 28.58 3.77
C VAL A 127 21.82 29.94 4.35
N LEU A 128 22.95 30.53 3.95
CA LEU A 128 23.42 31.81 4.44
C LEU A 128 22.57 32.99 3.95
N GLU A 129 21.92 32.87 2.77
CA GLU A 129 20.98 33.88 2.30
C GLU A 129 19.79 34.04 3.27
N GLN A 130 19.42 32.98 4.00
CA GLN A 130 18.35 33.01 5.01
C GLN A 130 18.62 34.06 6.10
N MET A 131 19.88 34.40 6.36
CA MET A 131 20.28 35.33 7.41
C MET A 131 19.87 36.79 7.12
N ASN A 132 19.53 37.10 5.87
CA ASN A 132 19.04 38.41 5.45
C ASN A 132 17.54 38.61 5.69
N ASP A 133 16.79 37.52 5.88
CA ASP A 133 15.33 37.56 5.89
C ASP A 133 14.72 37.86 7.26
N ALA A 134 15.52 37.84 8.31
CA ALA A 134 15.08 38.11 9.67
C ALA A 134 16.22 38.64 10.55
N ASP A 135 15.84 39.24 11.68
CA ASP A 135 16.79 39.70 12.70
C ASP A 135 16.98 38.69 13.84
N SER A 136 16.19 37.61 13.85
CA SER A 136 16.38 36.53 14.80
C SER A 136 16.07 35.14 14.23
N PHE A 137 16.73 34.14 14.80
CA PHE A 137 16.67 32.76 14.35
C PHE A 137 16.51 31.81 15.52
N VAL A 138 15.62 30.84 15.36
CA VAL A 138 15.29 29.86 16.39
C VAL A 138 15.66 28.47 15.90
N LEU A 139 16.57 27.80 16.59
CA LEU A 139 16.74 26.36 16.53
C LEU A 139 15.73 25.74 17.50
N SER A 140 14.52 25.46 17.01
CA SER A 140 13.54 24.65 17.75
C SER A 140 14.00 23.18 17.79
N HIS A 141 13.17 22.26 18.30
CA HIS A 141 13.43 20.86 17.96
C HIS A 141 13.30 20.69 16.44
N GLY A 142 14.22 19.93 15.85
CA GLY A 142 14.36 19.83 14.40
C GLY A 142 15.18 18.59 14.02
N GLY A 143 15.22 18.31 12.72
CA GLY A 143 16.01 17.21 12.15
C GLY A 143 17.41 17.67 11.71
N VAL A 144 17.99 16.91 10.77
CA VAL A 144 19.36 17.14 10.27
C VAL A 144 19.46 18.50 9.58
N MET A 145 18.47 18.88 8.78
CA MET A 145 18.47 20.16 8.06
C MET A 145 18.49 21.38 9.01
N ALA A 146 17.69 21.35 10.08
CA ALA A 146 17.65 22.45 11.04
C ALA A 146 18.99 22.61 11.77
N MET A 147 19.63 21.49 12.12
CA MET A 147 20.95 21.49 12.75
C MET A 147 22.02 21.98 11.79
N TYR A 148 22.01 21.53 10.54
CA TYR A 148 22.94 21.99 9.50
C TYR A 148 22.88 23.51 9.32
N GLN A 149 21.67 24.07 9.15
CA GLN A 149 21.49 25.50 8.97
C GLN A 149 22.01 26.32 10.17
N PHE A 150 21.78 25.82 11.38
CA PHE A 150 22.28 26.44 12.61
C PHE A 150 23.81 26.43 12.69
N LEU A 151 24.44 25.28 12.41
CA LEU A 151 25.91 25.16 12.47
C LEU A 151 26.59 26.01 11.39
N VAL A 152 26.03 26.08 10.18
CA VAL A 152 26.52 26.94 9.10
C VAL A 152 26.44 28.43 9.48
N GLY A 153 25.32 28.87 10.07
CA GLY A 153 25.20 30.24 10.60
C GLY A 153 26.20 30.54 11.71
N MET A 154 26.41 29.59 12.63
CA MET A 154 27.39 29.70 13.72
C MET A 154 28.81 29.85 13.18
N ARG A 155 29.19 29.03 12.20
CA ARG A 155 30.50 29.12 11.54
C ARG A 155 30.68 30.48 10.87
N ALA A 156 29.68 30.96 10.13
CA ALA A 156 29.76 32.26 9.47
C ALA A 156 29.97 33.43 10.45
N GLN A 157 29.33 33.37 11.62
CA GLN A 157 29.54 34.36 12.67
C GLN A 157 30.96 34.28 13.27
N LEU A 158 31.44 33.08 13.58
CA LEU A 158 32.78 32.87 14.15
C LEU A 158 33.90 33.30 13.19
N GLU A 159 33.71 33.09 11.89
CA GLU A 159 34.65 33.52 10.85
C GLU A 159 34.53 35.02 10.51
N GLY A 160 33.45 35.69 10.94
CA GLY A 160 33.12 37.05 10.54
C GLY A 160 32.84 37.19 9.04
N SER A 161 32.37 36.12 8.38
CA SER A 161 32.07 36.11 6.95
C SER A 161 30.74 36.80 6.62
N LEU A 162 29.87 36.98 7.62
CA LEU A 162 28.64 37.75 7.55
C LEU A 162 28.45 38.63 8.81
N PRO A 163 27.81 39.81 8.69
CA PRO A 163 27.54 40.70 9.83
C PRO A 163 26.36 40.17 10.67
N LEU A 164 26.61 39.15 11.49
CA LEU A 164 25.61 38.46 12.30
C LEU A 164 25.58 38.92 13.76
N GLU A 165 26.44 39.87 14.16
CA GLU A 165 26.60 40.28 15.56
C GLU A 165 25.37 40.97 16.14
N GLU A 166 24.56 41.60 15.27
CA GLU A 166 23.30 42.25 15.64
C GLU A 166 22.08 41.32 15.55
N LYS A 167 22.27 40.07 15.10
CA LYS A 167 21.20 39.07 14.96
C LYS A 167 21.08 38.24 16.22
N ALA A 168 19.87 37.86 16.62
CA ALA A 168 19.63 37.03 17.80
C ALA A 168 19.43 35.54 17.43
N PHE A 169 20.14 34.64 18.11
CA PHE A 169 20.01 33.19 17.92
C PHE A 169 19.50 32.52 19.20
N VAL A 170 18.41 31.76 19.08
CA VAL A 170 17.80 31.06 20.22
C VAL A 170 17.75 29.56 19.98
N VAL A 171 18.42 28.78 20.84
CA VAL A 171 18.36 27.32 20.87
C VAL A 171 17.32 26.89 21.90
N GLN A 172 16.21 26.31 21.44
CA GLN A 172 15.16 25.81 22.32
C GLN A 172 15.40 24.33 22.64
N SER A 173 15.99 24.04 23.81
CA SER A 173 16.37 22.70 24.26
C SER A 173 15.45 22.15 25.38
N PHE A 174 14.14 22.13 25.11
CA PHE A 174 13.16 21.50 26.02
C PHE A 174 13.48 20.01 26.22
N ASP A 175 13.35 19.52 27.46
CA ASP A 175 13.69 18.15 27.90
C ASP A 175 15.10 17.67 27.49
N GLY A 176 16.04 18.62 27.35
CA GLY A 176 17.42 18.32 26.95
C GLY A 176 17.54 17.79 25.51
N PHE A 177 16.60 18.14 24.62
CA PHE A 177 16.61 17.64 23.24
C PHE A 177 17.93 17.89 22.50
N TRP A 178 18.51 19.09 22.65
CA TRP A 178 19.79 19.47 22.04
C TRP A 178 20.99 19.26 22.98
N GLU A 179 20.84 18.51 24.07
CA GLU A 179 21.90 18.34 25.06
C GLU A 179 23.21 17.76 24.48
N PRO A 180 23.21 16.71 23.62
CA PRO A 180 24.44 16.27 22.94
C PRO A 180 25.10 17.38 22.12
N THR A 181 24.33 18.13 21.32
CA THR A 181 24.85 19.26 20.52
C THR A 181 25.39 20.39 21.38
N LEU A 182 24.71 20.74 22.47
CA LEU A 182 25.14 21.78 23.41
C LEU A 182 26.37 21.36 24.20
N LYS A 183 26.58 20.07 24.47
CA LYS A 183 27.85 19.58 25.03
C LYS A 183 29.00 19.70 24.02
N ALA A 184 28.74 19.40 22.75
CA ALA A 184 29.72 19.48 21.68
C ALA A 184 30.13 20.93 21.31
N PHE A 185 29.20 21.89 21.39
CA PHE A 185 29.43 23.29 20.94
C PHE A 185 29.13 24.35 22.00
N GLY A 186 29.00 23.95 23.27
CA GLY A 186 28.63 24.85 24.37
C GLY A 186 29.59 26.02 24.55
N GLU A 187 30.88 25.83 24.27
CA GLU A 187 31.89 26.91 24.25
C GLU A 187 31.50 28.02 23.27
N ALA A 188 31.09 27.67 22.05
CA ALA A 188 30.66 28.62 21.03
C ALA A 188 29.29 29.23 21.39
N VAL A 189 28.31 28.41 21.77
CA VAL A 189 26.94 28.86 22.06
C VAL A 189 26.86 29.74 23.32
N HIS A 190 27.65 29.47 24.35
CA HIS A 190 27.67 30.27 25.57
C HIS A 190 28.70 31.41 25.53
N GLY A 191 29.67 31.35 24.61
CA GLY A 191 30.68 32.39 24.42
C GLY A 191 30.21 33.60 23.63
N MET A 192 29.15 33.44 22.80
CA MET A 192 28.59 34.51 21.98
C MET A 192 27.40 35.21 22.67
N GLU A 193 27.48 36.54 22.83
CA GLU A 193 26.47 37.33 23.56
C GLU A 193 25.07 37.29 22.94
N ASN A 194 24.97 37.01 21.64
CA ASN A 194 23.71 36.96 20.89
C ASN A 194 23.10 35.56 20.77
N TYR A 195 23.70 34.54 21.41
CA TYR A 195 23.18 33.18 21.48
C TYR A 195 22.54 32.89 22.83
N HIS A 196 21.32 32.36 22.80
CA HIS A 196 20.54 32.08 24.01
C HIS A 196 19.98 30.67 23.99
N VAL A 197 20.09 29.97 25.12
CA VAL A 197 19.47 28.66 25.30
C VAL A 197 18.21 28.84 26.14
N THR A 198 17.09 28.31 25.65
CA THR A 198 15.80 28.36 26.35
C THR A 198 15.25 26.95 26.51
N ASP A 199 14.49 26.73 27.57
CA ASP A 199 13.93 25.42 27.92
C ASP A 199 12.48 25.26 27.47
N THR A 200 11.75 26.34 27.17
CA THR A 200 10.34 26.29 26.76
C THR A 200 10.04 27.26 25.63
N ARG A 201 8.98 27.00 24.86
CA ARG A 201 8.49 27.95 23.83
C ARG A 201 8.12 29.32 24.42
N HIS A 202 7.72 29.36 25.69
CA HIS A 202 7.40 30.62 26.36
C HIS A 202 8.68 31.43 26.61
N ALA A 203 9.68 30.79 27.21
CA ALA A 203 11.00 31.39 27.41
C ALA A 203 11.66 31.79 26.08
N THR A 204 11.45 31.02 24.99
CA THR A 204 11.90 31.40 23.65
C THR A 204 11.30 32.74 23.20
N VAL A 205 9.98 32.93 23.35
CA VAL A 205 9.31 34.18 22.97
C VAL A 205 9.77 35.34 23.87
N GLU A 206 9.89 35.12 25.18
CA GLU A 206 10.40 36.14 26.11
C GLU A 206 11.84 36.55 25.77
N ALA A 207 12.71 35.58 25.44
CA ALA A 207 14.06 35.86 24.99
C ALA A 207 14.06 36.70 23.71
N LEU A 208 13.28 36.30 22.70
CA LEU A 208 13.14 37.08 21.46
C LEU A 208 12.60 38.50 21.73
N GLU A 209 11.65 38.65 22.66
CA GLU A 209 11.11 39.95 23.06
C GLU A 209 12.16 40.82 23.78
N VAL A 210 13.09 40.25 24.53
CA VAL A 210 14.16 41.02 25.16
C VAL A 210 15.25 41.38 24.15
N LEU A 211 15.57 40.46 23.23
CA LEU A 211 16.69 40.58 22.30
C LEU A 211 16.38 41.45 21.09
N LEU A 212 15.15 41.35 20.57
CA LEU A 212 14.67 42.25 19.55
C LEU A 212 14.24 43.56 20.23
N GLY A 213 14.75 44.71 19.80
CA GLY A 213 14.20 46.00 20.25
C GLY A 213 12.76 46.21 19.72
N ASP A 214 12.00 47.15 20.28
CA ASP A 214 10.58 47.36 19.94
C ASP A 214 10.33 47.58 18.44
N HIS A 215 11.23 48.29 17.74
CA HIS A 215 11.14 48.49 16.29
C HIS A 215 11.43 47.21 15.49
N ALA A 216 12.32 46.33 15.98
CA ALA A 216 12.71 45.12 15.26
C ALA A 216 11.66 44.02 15.38
N LYS A 217 10.89 43.96 16.48
CA LYS A 217 9.85 42.95 16.72
C LYS A 217 8.68 43.03 15.72
N ASP A 218 8.27 44.25 15.38
CA ASP A 218 7.12 44.51 14.51
C ASP A 218 7.40 44.21 13.02
N ASN A 219 8.67 44.17 12.61
CA ASN A 219 9.06 43.78 11.27
C ASN A 219 8.71 42.30 11.03
N LYS A 220 8.04 41.98 9.92
CA LYS A 220 7.76 40.58 9.59
C LYS A 220 8.97 39.97 8.92
N ALA A 221 9.40 38.80 9.40
CA ALA A 221 10.39 37.99 8.71
C ALA A 221 9.94 37.71 7.26
N GLN A 222 10.88 37.78 6.32
CA GLN A 222 10.66 37.47 4.92
C GLN A 222 10.70 35.95 4.70
N TRP A 223 9.87 35.47 3.79
CA TRP A 223 9.93 34.09 3.29
C TRP A 223 10.71 34.11 1.98
N GLY A 224 11.49 33.05 1.71
CA GLY A 224 12.19 32.96 0.43
C GLY A 224 11.21 32.90 -0.76
N ASP A 225 11.58 33.47 -1.90
CA ASP A 225 10.69 33.68 -3.07
C ASP A 225 10.36 32.42 -3.92
N GLU A 226 10.58 31.21 -3.42
CA GLU A 226 10.49 29.98 -4.23
C GLU A 226 9.50 28.92 -3.70
N HIS A 227 8.49 29.32 -2.95
CA HIS A 227 7.50 28.40 -2.39
C HIS A 227 6.46 27.96 -3.43
N THR A 228 6.26 26.65 -3.57
CA THR A 228 5.10 26.10 -4.26
C THR A 228 3.85 26.32 -3.42
N LEU A 229 3.05 27.33 -3.77
CA LEU A 229 1.76 27.58 -3.12
C LEU A 229 0.63 26.84 -3.83
N MET A 230 -0.15 26.06 -3.08
CA MET A 230 -1.38 25.48 -3.61
C MET A 230 -2.53 26.48 -3.48
N GLN A 231 -3.14 26.84 -4.61
CA GLN A 231 -4.24 27.80 -4.65
C GLN A 231 -5.61 27.08 -4.59
N PRO A 232 -6.70 27.78 -4.26
CA PRO A 232 -8.04 27.21 -4.40
C PRO A 232 -8.26 26.78 -5.86
N GLY A 233 -8.77 25.57 -6.05
CA GLY A 233 -8.98 24.94 -7.35
C GLY A 233 -7.81 24.10 -7.86
N THR A 234 -6.65 24.06 -7.17
CA THR A 234 -5.52 23.19 -7.54
C THR A 234 -5.96 21.73 -7.67
N ASP A 235 -5.57 21.10 -8.79
CA ASP A 235 -5.78 19.67 -9.04
C ASP A 235 -4.62 18.85 -8.44
N VAL A 236 -4.94 17.96 -7.50
CA VAL A 236 -4.02 17.02 -6.88
C VAL A 236 -4.22 15.64 -7.49
N LEU A 237 -3.23 15.19 -8.26
CA LEU A 237 -3.21 13.91 -8.94
C LEU A 237 -2.45 12.88 -8.09
N PHE A 238 -3.18 11.99 -7.44
CA PHE A 238 -2.57 10.94 -6.63
C PHE A 238 -2.05 9.82 -7.53
N VAL A 239 -0.73 9.63 -7.52
CA VAL A 239 -0.03 8.60 -8.29
C VAL A 239 0.11 7.37 -7.40
N THR A 240 -0.90 6.51 -7.45
CA THR A 240 -0.95 5.28 -6.65
C THR A 240 -1.78 4.21 -7.36
N GLY A 241 -1.38 2.95 -7.28
CA GLY A 241 -2.21 1.81 -7.72
C GLY A 241 -3.43 1.56 -6.82
N ASN A 242 -3.47 2.16 -5.63
CA ASN A 242 -4.53 1.93 -4.66
C ASN A 242 -5.50 3.11 -4.58
N ARG A 243 -6.62 3.01 -5.30
CA ARG A 243 -7.68 4.03 -5.32
C ARG A 243 -8.21 4.41 -3.93
N LYS A 244 -8.24 3.48 -2.97
CA LYS A 244 -8.71 3.74 -1.60
C LYS A 244 -7.86 4.81 -0.91
N LYS A 245 -6.55 4.84 -1.16
CA LYS A 245 -5.67 5.92 -0.65
C LYS A 245 -6.18 7.29 -1.09
N VAL A 246 -6.59 7.41 -2.36
CA VAL A 246 -7.14 8.66 -2.92
C VAL A 246 -8.43 9.07 -2.22
N GLN A 247 -9.34 8.12 -1.95
CA GLN A 247 -10.56 8.38 -1.20
C GLN A 247 -10.27 8.84 0.23
N ASP A 248 -9.29 8.22 0.89
CA ASP A 248 -8.89 8.58 2.25
C ASP A 248 -8.26 9.97 2.31
N TYR A 249 -7.40 10.34 1.35
CA TYR A 249 -6.91 11.72 1.22
C TYR A 249 -8.06 12.70 0.94
N ASN A 250 -8.98 12.38 0.03
CA ASN A 250 -10.14 13.23 -0.26
C ASN A 250 -10.99 13.49 0.99
N LYS A 251 -11.24 12.48 1.83
CA LYS A 251 -11.91 12.65 3.14
C LYS A 251 -11.15 13.64 4.04
N VAL A 252 -9.82 13.57 4.08
CA VAL A 252 -8.97 14.49 4.85
C VAL A 252 -9.06 15.92 4.30
N PHE A 253 -8.83 16.13 3.00
CA PHE A 253 -8.92 17.45 2.36
C PHE A 253 -10.30 18.10 2.59
N ARG A 254 -11.38 17.36 2.35
CA ARG A 254 -12.76 17.83 2.62
C ARG A 254 -12.99 18.19 4.08
N ARG A 255 -12.55 17.34 5.01
CA ARG A 255 -12.72 17.59 6.46
C ARG A 255 -11.99 18.87 6.89
N ARG A 256 -10.88 19.19 6.24
CA ARG A 256 -10.10 20.41 6.47
C ARG A 256 -10.63 21.62 5.71
N GLY A 257 -11.65 21.46 4.87
CA GLY A 257 -12.24 22.56 4.09
C GLY A 257 -11.28 23.16 3.07
N THR A 258 -10.33 22.38 2.55
CA THR A 258 -9.41 22.82 1.50
C THR A 258 -10.13 22.85 0.15
N ASP A 259 -9.98 23.92 -0.62
CA ASP A 259 -10.61 24.07 -1.93
C ASP A 259 -9.82 23.39 -3.07
N VAL A 260 -9.13 22.28 -2.80
CA VAL A 260 -8.39 21.52 -3.81
C VAL A 260 -9.24 20.40 -4.42
N ASN A 261 -8.94 20.04 -5.67
CA ASN A 261 -9.60 18.94 -6.38
C ASN A 261 -8.71 17.69 -6.34
N THR A 262 -9.18 16.61 -5.74
CA THR A 262 -8.45 15.35 -5.72
C THR A 262 -8.86 14.45 -6.90
N HIS A 263 -7.87 13.91 -7.61
CA HIS A 263 -8.08 12.96 -8.71
C HIS A 263 -7.14 11.77 -8.55
N TRP A 264 -7.62 10.60 -8.96
CA TRP A 264 -6.74 9.43 -9.08
C TRP A 264 -6.07 9.49 -10.46
N PHE A 265 -4.74 9.44 -10.49
CA PHE A 265 -3.98 9.60 -11.73
C PHE A 265 -4.45 8.63 -12.83
N GLN A 266 -4.68 7.37 -12.46
CA GLN A 266 -5.12 6.29 -13.36
C GLN A 266 -6.58 6.40 -13.82
N GLN A 267 -7.32 7.45 -13.44
CA GLN A 267 -8.61 7.79 -14.06
C GLN A 267 -8.47 8.65 -15.31
N ILE A 268 -7.29 9.26 -15.46
CA ILE A 268 -7.02 10.32 -16.44
C ILE A 268 -5.94 9.84 -17.40
N PHE A 269 -4.93 9.16 -16.87
CA PHE A 269 -3.77 8.64 -17.61
C PHE A 269 -3.61 7.13 -17.37
N ASP A 270 -2.72 6.50 -18.11
CA ASP A 270 -2.35 5.09 -17.97
C ASP A 270 -1.54 4.87 -16.69
N LYS A 271 -1.52 3.62 -16.20
CA LYS A 271 -0.73 3.25 -15.02
C LYS A 271 0.77 3.34 -15.37
N PRO A 272 1.58 4.14 -14.64
CA PRO A 272 3.02 4.11 -14.81
C PRO A 272 3.55 2.75 -14.35
N GLU A 273 4.72 2.36 -14.87
CA GLU A 273 5.44 1.20 -14.38
C GLU A 273 5.70 1.37 -12.86
N GLY A 274 5.52 0.29 -12.09
CA GLY A 274 5.79 0.31 -10.65
C GLY A 274 7.28 0.50 -10.37
N ALA A 275 7.60 1.24 -9.31
CA ALA A 275 8.94 1.23 -8.75
C ALA A 275 9.24 -0.15 -8.13
N GLU A 276 10.50 -0.56 -8.17
CA GLU A 276 10.94 -1.83 -7.57
C GLU A 276 11.06 -1.72 -6.04
N GLU A 277 11.20 -0.49 -5.52
CA GLU A 277 11.32 -0.16 -4.09
C GLU A 277 12.56 -0.79 -3.43
N PHE A 278 13.65 -0.90 -4.19
CA PHE A 278 14.92 -1.47 -3.74
C PHE A 278 15.76 -0.52 -2.90
N SER A 279 15.32 0.72 -2.71
CA SER A 279 15.91 1.60 -1.70
C SER A 279 15.59 1.16 -0.28
N TYR A 280 14.53 0.37 -0.04
CA TYR A 280 14.06 0.00 1.30
C TYR A 280 13.74 1.18 2.24
N SER A 281 13.67 2.42 1.74
CA SER A 281 13.47 3.64 2.52
C SER A 281 12.28 4.43 1.97
N TYR A 282 11.52 5.11 2.83
CA TYR A 282 10.35 5.87 2.37
C TYR A 282 10.74 6.95 1.37
N MET A 283 11.87 7.60 1.60
CA MET A 283 12.35 8.67 0.75
C MET A 283 12.87 8.13 -0.58
N GLY A 284 13.72 7.10 -0.57
CA GLY A 284 14.22 6.49 -1.80
C GLY A 284 13.11 5.89 -2.66
N ASN A 285 12.12 5.23 -2.06
CA ASN A 285 10.98 4.66 -2.79
C ASN A 285 10.16 5.74 -3.49
N LEU A 286 10.02 6.93 -2.88
CA LEU A 286 9.37 8.07 -3.53
C LEU A 286 10.20 8.57 -4.72
N VAL A 287 11.52 8.65 -4.60
CA VAL A 287 12.41 9.04 -5.71
C VAL A 287 12.30 8.06 -6.87
N GLU A 288 12.33 6.75 -6.61
CA GLU A 288 12.14 5.72 -7.64
C GLU A 288 10.77 5.83 -8.33
N LYS A 289 9.70 6.10 -7.56
CA LYS A 289 8.34 6.32 -8.11
C LYS A 289 8.29 7.54 -9.03
N ILE A 290 8.95 8.63 -8.65
CA ILE A 290 9.05 9.85 -9.48
C ILE A 290 9.87 9.56 -10.74
N GLU A 291 10.98 8.81 -10.64
CA GLU A 291 11.81 8.44 -11.79
C GLU A 291 11.02 7.63 -12.80
N LYS A 292 10.33 6.57 -12.34
CA LYS A 292 9.44 5.76 -13.20
C LYS A 292 8.36 6.61 -13.86
N PHE A 293 7.84 7.61 -13.15
CA PHE A 293 6.86 8.53 -13.69
C PHE A 293 7.44 9.48 -14.75
N TYR A 294 8.65 10.03 -14.51
CA TYR A 294 9.39 10.84 -15.47
C TYR A 294 9.63 10.05 -16.77
N VAL A 295 10.12 8.80 -16.65
CA VAL A 295 10.31 7.88 -17.78
C VAL A 295 9.00 7.62 -18.50
N HIS A 296 7.91 7.38 -17.75
CA HIS A 296 6.60 7.13 -18.33
C HIS A 296 6.09 8.32 -19.17
N ILE A 297 6.20 9.56 -18.69
CA ILE A 297 5.84 10.72 -19.51
C ILE A 297 6.74 10.84 -20.74
N ARG A 298 8.06 10.74 -20.54
CA ARG A 298 9.04 10.94 -21.62
C ARG A 298 8.87 9.90 -22.74
N ASP A 299 8.74 8.63 -22.40
CA ASP A 299 8.85 7.52 -23.37
C ASP A 299 7.49 7.01 -23.85
N HIS A 300 6.45 7.02 -23.00
CA HIS A 300 5.12 6.51 -23.37
C HIS A 300 4.23 7.59 -23.99
N TYR A 301 4.16 8.77 -23.37
CA TYR A 301 3.28 9.85 -23.85
C TYR A 301 3.98 10.87 -24.76
N GLY A 302 5.22 11.22 -24.43
CA GLY A 302 5.76 12.54 -24.79
C GLY A 302 4.99 13.69 -24.11
N VAL A 303 5.62 14.86 -23.98
CA VAL A 303 4.99 16.03 -23.32
C VAL A 303 3.71 16.45 -24.05
N GLU A 304 3.74 16.53 -25.38
CA GLU A 304 2.56 16.92 -26.17
C GLU A 304 1.39 15.94 -26.00
N GLY A 305 1.66 14.62 -25.99
CA GLY A 305 0.63 13.60 -25.78
C GLY A 305 0.02 13.69 -24.38
N PHE A 306 0.86 13.91 -23.37
CA PHE A 306 0.41 14.12 -21.99
C PHE A 306 -0.47 15.37 -21.86
N GLU A 307 -0.05 16.49 -22.45
CA GLU A 307 -0.83 17.74 -22.47
C GLU A 307 -2.17 17.58 -23.21
N GLN A 308 -2.21 16.82 -24.31
CA GLN A 308 -3.45 16.54 -25.05
C GLN A 308 -4.46 15.75 -24.20
N VAL A 309 -4.00 14.71 -23.49
CA VAL A 309 -4.86 13.94 -22.58
C VAL A 309 -5.38 14.85 -21.45
N ALA A 310 -4.50 15.64 -20.84
CA ALA A 310 -4.86 16.59 -19.78
C ALA A 310 -5.91 17.62 -20.25
N ALA A 311 -5.72 18.19 -21.44
CA ALA A 311 -6.65 19.14 -22.05
C ALA A 311 -8.02 18.51 -22.33
N GLY A 312 -8.05 17.26 -22.81
CA GLY A 312 -9.28 16.49 -23.00
C GLY A 312 -10.08 16.30 -21.69
N LYS A 313 -9.39 16.32 -20.55
CA LYS A 313 -9.97 16.19 -19.20
C LYS A 313 -10.12 17.53 -18.48
N LYS A 314 -9.83 18.65 -19.15
CA LYS A 314 -9.90 20.03 -18.63
C LYS A 314 -9.04 20.28 -17.39
N LEU A 315 -7.88 19.63 -17.32
CA LEU A 315 -6.90 19.88 -16.27
C LEU A 315 -6.06 21.13 -16.59
N ASP A 316 -5.84 21.96 -15.59
CA ASP A 316 -4.93 23.10 -15.67
C ASP A 316 -3.55 22.69 -15.11
N LEU A 317 -2.64 22.30 -16.01
CA LEU A 317 -1.33 21.75 -15.63
C LEU A 317 -0.42 22.78 -14.94
N ASP A 318 -0.67 24.08 -15.11
CA ASP A 318 0.05 25.15 -14.41
C ASP A 318 -0.31 25.20 -12.91
N LYS A 319 -1.48 24.67 -12.55
CA LYS A 319 -1.97 24.63 -11.17
C LYS A 319 -2.03 23.23 -10.58
N ALA A 320 -1.66 22.21 -11.35
CA ALA A 320 -1.77 20.82 -10.95
C ALA A 320 -0.47 20.29 -10.33
N VAL A 321 -0.64 19.40 -9.34
CA VAL A 321 0.48 18.74 -8.65
C VAL A 321 0.27 17.23 -8.65
N LEU A 322 1.37 16.50 -8.74
CA LEU A 322 1.41 15.07 -8.48
C LEU A 322 1.63 14.84 -6.99
N TRP A 323 0.95 13.84 -6.45
CA TRP A 323 1.07 13.42 -5.06
C TRP A 323 1.48 11.95 -5.01
N PHE A 324 2.74 11.71 -4.66
CA PHE A 324 3.30 10.39 -4.40
C PHE A 324 3.31 10.14 -2.90
N ASP A 325 2.95 8.93 -2.48
CA ASP A 325 2.95 8.55 -1.07
C ASP A 325 3.68 7.23 -0.83
N ASP A 326 4.35 7.17 0.31
CA ASP A 326 4.86 5.94 0.88
C ASP A 326 4.61 5.92 2.38
N SER A 327 4.13 4.80 2.91
CA SER A 327 3.63 4.74 4.28
C SER A 327 3.63 3.33 4.85
N GLY A 328 4.09 3.21 6.10
CA GLY A 328 4.17 1.94 6.82
C GLY A 328 3.83 2.11 8.30
N LEU A 329 3.50 1.01 8.95
CA LEU A 329 3.37 0.94 10.40
C LEU A 329 4.61 0.27 10.96
N GLU A 330 5.31 0.91 11.88
CA GLU A 330 6.57 0.40 12.43
C GLU A 330 6.50 0.33 13.96
N LEU A 331 7.04 -0.75 14.53
CA LEU A 331 7.29 -0.82 15.96
C LEU A 331 8.49 0.07 16.31
N GLU A 332 8.43 0.77 17.45
CA GLU A 332 9.55 1.56 17.95
C GLU A 332 10.78 0.70 18.27
N GLU A 333 10.52 -0.52 18.73
CA GLU A 333 11.53 -1.53 18.99
C GLU A 333 11.35 -2.67 17.98
N ASN A 334 12.44 -3.15 17.38
CA ASN A 334 12.35 -4.28 16.45
C ASN A 334 12.09 -5.60 17.21
N LEU A 335 10.80 -5.92 17.41
CA LEU A 335 10.35 -7.17 18.03
C LEU A 335 10.27 -8.34 17.02
N THR A 336 10.43 -8.07 15.72
CA THR A 336 10.21 -9.05 14.64
C THR A 336 11.48 -9.79 14.19
N ASN A 337 12.59 -9.59 14.89
CA ASN A 337 13.91 -10.13 14.53
C ASN A 337 14.25 -11.47 15.19
N GLY A 338 13.38 -12.01 16.04
CA GLY A 338 13.63 -13.26 16.77
C GLY A 338 13.08 -14.51 16.10
N GLU A 339 13.37 -15.66 16.71
CA GLU A 339 12.90 -16.98 16.27
C GLU A 339 11.37 -17.09 16.24
N GLU A 340 10.69 -16.28 17.07
CA GLU A 340 9.22 -16.16 17.12
C GLU A 340 8.65 -15.69 15.77
N PHE A 341 9.48 -15.10 14.90
CA PHE A 341 9.15 -14.64 13.55
C PHE A 341 9.99 -15.34 12.46
N GLY A 342 10.71 -16.42 12.81
CA GLY A 342 11.67 -17.11 11.92
C GLY A 342 11.06 -17.73 10.67
N ASN A 343 9.75 -18.01 10.68
CA ASN A 343 9.02 -18.55 9.52
C ASN A 343 8.33 -17.45 8.68
N CYS A 344 8.55 -16.18 9.00
CA CYS A 344 7.89 -15.01 8.39
C CYS A 344 8.85 -14.18 7.50
N THR A 345 9.92 -14.80 6.99
CA THR A 345 11.18 -14.11 6.63
C THR A 345 11.23 -13.41 5.28
N TYR A 346 10.34 -13.69 4.34
CA TYR A 346 10.61 -13.37 2.93
C TYR A 346 10.12 -11.97 2.45
N ARG A 347 9.50 -11.17 3.34
CA ARG A 347 9.06 -9.78 3.05
C ARG A 347 9.53 -8.72 4.06
N MET A 348 10.53 -9.05 4.86
CA MET A 348 11.20 -8.08 5.74
C MET A 348 12.55 -7.71 5.14
N ASN A 349 13.06 -6.49 5.40
CA ASN A 349 14.46 -6.15 5.10
C ASN A 349 15.34 -7.29 5.66
N SER A 350 16.11 -7.94 4.80
CA SER A 350 16.89 -9.14 5.16
C SER A 350 18.02 -8.80 6.13
N TYR A 351 18.43 -7.53 6.18
CA TYR A 351 19.46 -7.02 7.06
C TYR A 351 18.87 -6.29 8.28
N LYS A 352 18.07 -7.03 9.06
CA LYS A 352 17.18 -6.55 10.14
C LYS A 352 17.86 -5.78 11.29
N GLU A 353 19.18 -5.81 11.38
CA GLU A 353 19.96 -5.08 12.40
C GLU A 353 20.36 -3.66 11.95
N HIS A 354 20.32 -3.37 10.64
CA HIS A 354 20.73 -2.09 10.06
C HIS A 354 19.86 -1.71 8.84
N GLY A 355 19.17 -0.57 8.92
CA GLY A 355 18.33 -0.04 7.84
C GLY A 355 16.94 0.39 8.34
N PRO A 356 16.04 0.78 7.43
CA PRO A 356 14.66 1.14 7.77
C PRO A 356 13.92 -0.02 8.45
N ALA A 357 13.04 0.31 9.41
CA ALA A 357 12.39 -0.68 10.26
C ALA A 357 11.42 -1.57 9.49
N ALA A 358 11.11 -2.75 10.04
CA ALA A 358 10.22 -3.70 9.40
C ALA A 358 8.77 -3.20 9.40
N GLU A 359 8.14 -3.15 8.22
CA GLU A 359 6.71 -2.83 8.11
C GLU A 359 5.86 -3.92 8.77
N MET A 360 5.10 -3.52 9.79
CA MET A 360 4.22 -4.39 10.56
C MET A 360 3.13 -5.03 9.70
N LYS A 361 2.71 -4.38 8.60
CA LYS A 361 1.77 -4.94 7.64
C LYS A 361 2.29 -6.24 7.02
N ASN A 362 3.56 -6.29 6.64
CA ASN A 362 4.16 -7.47 6.01
C ASN A 362 4.31 -8.61 7.03
N ALA A 363 4.66 -8.26 8.28
CA ALA A 363 4.64 -9.22 9.37
C ALA A 363 3.22 -9.78 9.58
N ILE A 364 2.22 -8.91 9.73
CA ILE A 364 0.81 -9.28 9.95
C ILE A 364 0.30 -10.22 8.85
N ASN A 365 0.53 -9.87 7.57
CA ASN A 365 0.12 -10.69 6.43
C ASN A 365 0.78 -12.07 6.46
N ALA A 366 2.07 -12.14 6.80
CA ALA A 366 2.80 -13.40 6.89
C ALA A 366 2.29 -14.33 8.02
N MET A 367 1.62 -13.79 9.04
CA MET A 367 1.26 -14.52 10.26
C MET A 367 -0.21 -14.91 10.37
N GLN A 368 -1.11 -14.32 9.59
CA GLN A 368 -2.56 -14.52 9.73
C GLN A 368 -3.01 -15.98 9.70
N ASN A 369 -2.27 -16.84 8.98
CA ASN A 369 -2.61 -18.25 8.82
C ASN A 369 -1.64 -19.21 9.54
N GLN A 370 -0.66 -18.69 10.29
CA GLN A 370 0.35 -19.51 10.97
C GLN A 370 0.11 -19.55 12.49
N PRO A 371 -0.37 -20.67 13.05
CA PRO A 371 -0.58 -20.76 14.49
C PRO A 371 0.73 -20.56 15.27
N PHE A 372 0.64 -19.89 16.42
CA PHE A 372 1.72 -19.80 17.40
C PHE A 372 1.20 -20.25 18.75
N GLU A 373 1.84 -21.25 19.35
CA GLU A 373 1.39 -21.89 20.60
C GLU A 373 -0.10 -22.28 20.59
N GLY A 374 -0.58 -22.85 19.47
CA GLY A 374 -1.96 -23.30 19.30
C GLY A 374 -3.00 -22.21 19.02
N GLU A 375 -2.61 -20.92 18.92
CA GLU A 375 -3.52 -19.81 18.63
C GLU A 375 -3.28 -19.26 17.21
N ARG A 376 -4.37 -18.98 16.47
CA ARG A 376 -4.36 -18.40 15.11
C ARG A 376 -4.73 -16.90 15.14
N GLY A 377 -4.56 -16.24 14.00
CA GLY A 377 -5.00 -14.85 13.81
C GLY A 377 -4.41 -13.90 14.86
N ALA A 378 -5.23 -12.99 15.39
CA ALA A 378 -4.78 -11.90 16.26
C ALA A 378 -4.09 -12.39 17.53
N ARG A 379 -4.55 -13.52 18.09
CA ARG A 379 -3.99 -14.09 19.32
C ARG A 379 -2.60 -14.70 19.11
N GLY A 380 -2.40 -15.43 18.01
CA GLY A 380 -1.10 -15.95 17.64
C GLY A 380 -0.08 -14.82 17.45
N PHE A 381 -0.50 -13.72 16.81
CA PHE A 381 0.33 -12.54 16.64
C PHE A 381 0.75 -11.88 17.97
N PHE A 382 -0.20 -11.65 18.90
CA PHE A 382 0.14 -11.05 20.19
C PHE A 382 1.08 -11.91 21.02
N LYS A 383 0.86 -13.23 21.04
CA LYS A 383 1.76 -14.15 21.73
C LYS A 383 3.20 -14.09 21.19
N ARG A 384 3.37 -13.92 19.87
CA ARG A 384 4.71 -13.75 19.28
C ARG A 384 5.37 -12.44 19.75
N LEU A 385 4.61 -11.33 19.77
CA LEU A 385 5.14 -10.06 20.25
C LEU A 385 5.49 -10.09 21.75
N GLU A 386 4.66 -10.74 22.57
CA GLU A 386 4.93 -10.95 24.00
C GLU A 386 6.22 -11.76 24.20
N ALA A 387 6.34 -12.91 23.52
CA ALA A 387 7.53 -13.76 23.59
C ALA A 387 8.80 -13.02 23.13
N ALA A 388 8.73 -12.25 22.04
CA ALA A 388 9.86 -11.46 21.55
C ALA A 388 10.27 -10.34 22.51
N ALA A 389 9.30 -9.67 23.15
CA ALA A 389 9.56 -8.65 24.16
C ALA A 389 10.25 -9.27 25.39
N ASP A 390 9.76 -10.42 25.88
CA ASP A 390 10.36 -11.15 27.00
C ASP A 390 11.81 -11.55 26.68
N ARG A 391 12.07 -12.08 25.47
CA ARG A 391 13.41 -12.42 25.01
C ARG A 391 14.36 -11.22 25.02
N LEU A 392 13.94 -10.09 24.44
CA LEU A 392 14.76 -8.87 24.41
C LEU A 392 15.03 -8.32 25.81
N GLN A 393 14.04 -8.39 26.71
CA GLN A 393 14.20 -7.99 28.09
C GLN A 393 15.26 -8.84 28.82
N MET A 394 15.22 -10.17 28.64
CA MET A 394 16.24 -11.08 29.18
C MET A 394 17.63 -10.80 28.61
N GLN A 395 17.74 -10.53 27.30
CA GLN A 395 19.02 -10.20 26.65
C GLN A 395 19.63 -8.90 27.18
N ARG A 396 18.84 -7.84 27.38
CA ARG A 396 19.32 -6.58 27.96
C ARG A 396 19.73 -6.73 29.42
N ALA A 397 18.95 -7.47 30.21
CA ALA A 397 19.29 -7.76 31.60
C ALA A 397 20.63 -8.51 31.71
N ALA A 398 20.88 -9.46 30.80
CA ALA A 398 22.15 -10.18 30.72
C ALA A 398 23.36 -9.29 30.34
N ARG A 399 23.12 -8.15 29.67
CA ARG A 399 24.14 -7.14 29.32
C ARG A 399 24.41 -6.12 30.42
N GLY A 400 23.68 -6.19 31.54
CA GLY A 400 23.89 -5.34 32.71
C GLY A 400 22.98 -4.12 32.79
N ASP A 401 21.93 -4.02 31.95
CA ASP A 401 20.94 -2.95 32.06
C ASP A 401 20.11 -3.11 33.34
N GLU A 402 20.10 -2.10 34.22
CA GLU A 402 19.23 -2.08 35.39
C GLU A 402 17.79 -1.77 34.96
N LYS A 403 16.89 -2.77 35.06
CA LYS A 403 15.47 -2.70 34.66
C LYS A 403 15.27 -2.33 33.18
N PRO A 404 15.67 -3.21 32.24
CA PRO A 404 15.50 -2.94 30.83
C PRO A 404 14.01 -2.82 30.48
N SER A 405 13.62 -1.67 29.91
CA SER A 405 12.32 -1.46 29.29
C SER A 405 12.39 -1.79 27.80
N ILE A 406 11.40 -2.51 27.30
CA ILE A 406 11.20 -2.77 25.87
C ILE A 406 10.02 -1.91 25.43
N SER A 407 10.20 -1.05 24.42
CA SER A 407 9.06 -0.32 23.87
C SER A 407 8.23 -1.27 23.02
N THR A 408 6.92 -1.13 23.14
CA THR A 408 5.95 -1.83 22.31
C THR A 408 5.07 -0.85 21.55
N ASP A 409 5.43 0.44 21.58
CA ASP A 409 4.74 1.49 20.82
C ASP A 409 4.99 1.28 19.32
N ALA A 410 4.06 1.77 18.51
CA ALA A 410 4.20 1.76 17.07
C ALA A 410 3.67 3.03 16.46
N TYR A 411 4.21 3.36 15.30
CA TYR A 411 3.98 4.62 14.64
C TYR A 411 3.60 4.34 13.19
N ASP A 412 2.42 4.81 12.75
CA ASP A 412 2.15 4.92 11.32
C ASP A 412 3.07 6.05 10.82
N ARG A 413 4.08 5.71 10.03
CA ARG A 413 4.96 6.67 9.34
C ARG A 413 4.53 6.81 7.89
N ALA A 414 4.76 7.99 7.34
CA ALA A 414 4.60 8.21 5.93
C ALA A 414 5.43 9.39 5.45
N CYS A 415 5.91 9.27 4.23
CA CYS A 415 6.49 10.34 3.45
C CYS A 415 5.62 10.60 2.23
N VAL A 416 5.57 11.84 1.79
CA VAL A 416 4.99 12.21 0.50
C VAL A 416 5.95 13.09 -0.27
N ALA A 417 5.88 12.96 -1.59
CA ALA A 417 6.49 13.91 -2.51
C ALA A 417 5.39 14.62 -3.29
N ILE A 418 5.44 15.95 -3.28
CA ILE A 418 4.50 16.81 -4.01
C ILE A 418 5.28 17.48 -5.12
N VAL A 419 4.90 17.18 -6.36
CA VAL A 419 5.65 17.57 -7.56
C VAL A 419 4.79 18.45 -8.46
N PRO A 420 5.15 19.73 -8.66
CA PRO A 420 4.49 20.58 -9.65
C PRO A 420 4.65 20.01 -11.07
N ILE A 421 3.56 19.88 -11.81
CA ILE A 421 3.61 19.23 -13.13
C ILE A 421 4.31 20.11 -14.16
N ARG A 422 4.00 21.42 -14.19
CA ARG A 422 4.53 22.30 -15.23
C ARG A 422 6.07 22.34 -15.27
N PRO A 423 6.79 22.58 -14.16
CA PRO A 423 8.27 22.55 -14.16
C PRO A 423 8.84 21.18 -14.57
N LEU A 424 8.19 20.08 -14.18
CA LEU A 424 8.59 18.73 -14.61
C LEU A 424 8.51 18.58 -16.15
N LEU A 425 7.41 19.03 -16.76
CA LEU A 425 7.25 18.99 -18.21
C LEU A 425 8.25 19.90 -18.93
N ASP A 426 8.59 21.05 -18.35
CA ASP A 426 9.57 21.97 -18.92
C ASP A 426 10.98 21.33 -18.96
N VAL A 427 11.38 20.60 -17.91
CA VAL A 427 12.65 19.83 -17.90
C VAL A 427 12.63 18.72 -18.95
N ILE A 428 11.54 17.95 -19.05
CA ILE A 428 11.41 16.88 -20.06
C ILE A 428 11.47 17.46 -21.48
N THR A 429 10.80 18.59 -21.71
CA THR A 429 10.80 19.28 -23.01
C THR A 429 12.19 19.76 -23.40
N ALA A 430 12.99 20.19 -22.42
CA ALA A 430 14.38 20.58 -22.62
C ALA A 430 15.33 19.38 -22.84
N GLY A 431 14.83 18.14 -22.74
CA GLY A 431 15.64 16.92 -22.83
C GLY A 431 16.49 16.66 -21.59
N GLY A 432 16.12 17.24 -20.44
CA GLY A 432 16.81 17.04 -19.17
C GLY A 432 16.70 15.61 -18.66
N SER A 433 17.73 15.17 -17.95
CA SER A 433 17.82 13.90 -17.23
C SER A 433 16.95 13.88 -15.96
N PHE A 434 16.86 12.72 -15.29
CA PHE A 434 16.18 12.65 -13.99
C PHE A 434 16.95 13.41 -12.90
N ASP A 435 18.28 13.48 -12.98
CA ASP A 435 19.08 14.31 -12.07
C ASP A 435 18.73 15.80 -12.25
N ASP A 436 18.55 16.25 -13.50
CA ASP A 436 18.06 17.62 -13.79
C ASP A 436 16.65 17.87 -13.23
N VAL A 437 15.79 16.84 -13.22
CA VAL A 437 14.46 16.92 -12.58
C VAL A 437 14.61 17.11 -11.08
N MET A 438 15.45 16.31 -10.43
CA MET A 438 15.71 16.46 -9.01
C MET A 438 16.19 17.89 -8.75
N ASP A 439 17.21 18.37 -9.45
CA ASP A 439 17.83 19.68 -9.18
C ASP A 439 16.92 20.88 -9.49
N ALA A 440 16.20 20.88 -10.61
CA ALA A 440 15.48 22.06 -11.09
C ALA A 440 13.99 22.11 -10.67
N VAL A 441 13.35 20.97 -10.41
CA VAL A 441 11.92 20.95 -10.07
C VAL A 441 11.73 21.26 -8.58
N PRO A 442 10.88 22.23 -8.21
CA PRO A 442 10.63 22.59 -6.81
C PRO A 442 9.70 21.55 -6.14
N MET A 443 10.26 20.38 -5.86
CA MET A 443 9.56 19.27 -5.21
C MET A 443 9.58 19.41 -3.70
N GLU A 444 8.47 19.04 -3.07
CA GLU A 444 8.32 19.12 -1.62
C GLU A 444 8.21 17.73 -1.02
N PHE A 445 9.17 17.38 -0.18
CA PHE A 445 9.16 16.14 0.59
C PHE A 445 8.70 16.41 2.01
N ILE A 446 7.68 15.71 2.45
CA ILE A 446 7.05 15.92 3.76
C ILE A 446 6.87 14.58 4.44
N GLN A 447 7.26 14.50 5.71
CA GLN A 447 7.06 13.30 6.52
C GLN A 447 6.17 13.56 7.73
N ALA A 448 5.40 12.55 8.09
CA ALA A 448 4.60 12.56 9.30
C ALA A 448 4.60 11.19 9.97
N ARG A 449 4.35 11.22 11.27
CA ARG A 449 4.03 10.03 12.06
C ARG A 449 2.79 10.25 12.91
N THR A 450 2.10 9.17 13.24
CA THR A 450 1.12 9.15 14.33
C THR A 450 1.79 8.86 15.66
N ASP A 451 1.08 9.12 16.76
CA ASP A 451 1.47 8.68 18.10
C ASP A 451 0.37 7.69 18.56
N ASP A 452 0.29 6.53 17.90
CA ASP A 452 -0.71 5.52 18.23
C ASP A 452 -0.12 4.53 19.23
N ARG A 453 -0.99 3.93 20.06
CA ARG A 453 -0.60 2.86 20.98
C ARG A 453 -1.12 1.54 20.44
N ILE A 454 -0.29 0.50 20.49
CA ILE A 454 -0.73 -0.87 20.21
C ILE A 454 -1.44 -1.43 21.45
N VAL A 455 -2.59 -2.06 21.23
CA VAL A 455 -3.33 -2.80 22.25
C VAL A 455 -2.83 -4.23 22.34
N PHE A 456 -1.97 -4.53 23.32
CA PHE A 456 -1.47 -5.91 23.60
C PHE A 456 -2.47 -6.80 24.34
N LYS A 457 -3.76 -6.69 24.01
CA LYS A 457 -4.79 -7.57 24.56
C LYS A 457 -5.80 -7.86 23.47
N ALA A 458 -5.90 -9.13 23.07
CA ALA A 458 -7.01 -9.57 22.23
C ALA A 458 -8.32 -9.22 22.98
N GLN A 459 -9.06 -8.24 22.47
CA GLN A 459 -10.38 -7.97 23.02
C GLN A 459 -11.24 -9.24 22.88
N PRO A 460 -12.15 -9.55 23.82
CA PRO A 460 -12.92 -10.78 23.82
C PRO A 460 -13.71 -11.04 22.52
N ASP A 461 -14.07 -9.97 21.81
CA ASP A 461 -14.81 -9.97 20.55
C ASP A 461 -13.91 -10.16 19.30
N LEU A 462 -12.58 -10.17 19.44
CA LEU A 462 -11.64 -10.39 18.33
C LEU A 462 -11.29 -11.87 18.12
N LYS A 463 -11.96 -12.79 18.83
CA LYS A 463 -11.75 -14.24 18.69
C LYS A 463 -12.11 -14.69 17.28
N GLY A 464 -11.17 -15.31 16.56
CA GLY A 464 -11.37 -15.79 15.19
C GLY A 464 -11.32 -14.71 14.10
N LYS A 465 -11.29 -13.42 14.47
CA LYS A 465 -11.16 -12.34 13.48
C LYS A 465 -9.75 -12.26 12.91
N ALA A 466 -9.65 -11.83 11.66
CA ALA A 466 -8.37 -11.61 11.01
C ALA A 466 -7.52 -10.54 11.71
N VAL A 467 -6.20 -10.65 11.53
CA VAL A 467 -5.21 -9.71 12.08
C VAL A 467 -5.22 -8.44 11.24
N ASP A 468 -5.82 -7.34 11.72
CA ASP A 468 -5.69 -6.03 11.08
C ASP A 468 -5.15 -5.03 12.11
N SER A 469 -4.07 -4.32 11.75
CA SER A 469 -3.48 -3.26 12.58
C SER A 469 -4.51 -2.23 13.03
N LYS A 470 -5.56 -1.99 12.24
CA LYS A 470 -6.66 -1.07 12.57
C LYS A 470 -7.43 -1.46 13.84
N ASN A 471 -7.48 -2.74 14.19
CA ASN A 471 -8.13 -3.20 15.42
C ASN A 471 -7.30 -2.92 16.68
N PHE A 472 -6.01 -2.62 16.51
CA PHE A 472 -5.04 -2.58 17.61
C PHE A 472 -4.43 -1.20 17.82
N LEU A 473 -4.57 -0.29 16.87
CA LEU A 473 -4.06 1.08 16.97
C LEU A 473 -5.09 1.99 17.62
N ILE A 474 -4.81 2.49 18.83
CA ILE A 474 -5.60 3.51 19.49
C ILE A 474 -4.85 4.85 19.42
N PRO A 475 -5.46 5.93 18.89
CA PRO A 475 -4.85 7.25 18.99
C PRO A 475 -4.58 7.60 20.45
N LYS A 476 -3.35 8.00 20.79
CA LYS A 476 -2.96 8.36 22.18
C LYS A 476 -3.83 9.44 22.82
N LYS A 477 -4.54 10.22 22.01
CA LYS A 477 -5.43 11.31 22.43
C LYS A 477 -6.93 11.03 22.18
N ASP A 478 -7.32 9.81 21.80
CA ASP A 478 -8.75 9.48 21.69
C ASP A 478 -9.36 9.41 23.11
N PRO A 479 -10.34 10.27 23.45
CA PRO A 479 -10.90 10.33 24.80
C PRO A 479 -11.73 9.10 25.17
N GLU A 480 -12.18 8.34 24.17
CA GLU A 480 -12.93 7.10 24.32
C GLU A 480 -12.03 5.86 24.23
N ASN A 481 -10.71 6.04 24.02
CA ASN A 481 -9.73 4.96 23.78
C ASN A 481 -10.18 3.99 22.66
N ARG A 482 -10.87 4.50 21.63
CA ARG A 482 -11.30 3.67 20.49
C ARG A 482 -10.13 3.31 19.59
N SER A 483 -10.13 2.10 19.05
CA SER A 483 -9.21 1.69 17.99
C SER A 483 -9.50 2.42 16.67
N LYS A 484 -8.56 2.34 15.74
CA LYS A 484 -8.66 2.84 14.36
C LYS A 484 -9.85 2.23 13.61
N ALA A 485 -10.22 0.98 13.91
CA ALA A 485 -11.40 0.32 13.36
C ALA A 485 -12.72 0.82 13.98
N GLU A 486 -12.70 1.20 15.27
CA GLU A 486 -13.89 1.68 16.00
C GLU A 486 -14.20 3.16 15.76
N ASN A 487 -13.18 3.97 15.42
CA ASN A 487 -13.35 5.40 15.22
C ASN A 487 -13.63 5.74 13.73
N PRO A 488 -14.88 6.05 13.34
CA PRO A 488 -15.24 6.32 11.94
C PRO A 488 -14.65 7.64 11.40
N GLN A 489 -14.05 8.46 12.26
CA GLN A 489 -13.37 9.70 11.91
C GLN A 489 -11.85 9.58 11.95
N TYR A 490 -11.31 8.38 12.26
CA TYR A 490 -9.88 8.14 12.38
C TYR A 490 -9.13 8.65 11.14
N THR A 491 -9.52 8.20 9.95
CA THR A 491 -8.86 8.59 8.70
C THR A 491 -8.79 10.10 8.55
N ALA A 492 -9.88 10.81 8.84
CA ALA A 492 -9.96 12.24 8.61
C ALA A 492 -9.23 13.09 9.67
N GLN A 493 -8.98 12.55 10.88
CA GLN A 493 -8.50 13.34 12.03
C GLN A 493 -7.18 12.85 12.64
N HIS A 494 -6.97 11.53 12.68
CA HIS A 494 -5.91 10.90 13.44
C HIS A 494 -4.89 10.19 12.56
N SER A 495 -5.29 9.69 11.39
CA SER A 495 -4.40 8.95 10.50
C SER A 495 -3.14 9.71 10.09
N VAL A 496 -2.13 8.96 9.66
CA VAL A 496 -0.91 9.53 9.09
C VAL A 496 -1.20 10.43 7.89
N ASN A 497 -2.15 10.07 7.01
CA ASN A 497 -2.59 10.91 5.90
C ASN A 497 -3.12 12.27 6.39
N ALA A 498 -3.88 12.29 7.50
CA ALA A 498 -4.34 13.53 8.11
C ALA A 498 -3.19 14.38 8.65
N GLN A 499 -2.16 13.74 9.23
CA GLN A 499 -0.96 14.45 9.70
C GLN A 499 -0.14 15.01 8.54
N ILE A 500 0.04 14.26 7.45
CA ILE A 500 0.74 14.70 6.25
C ILE A 500 0.02 15.91 5.64
N VAL A 501 -1.28 15.80 5.35
CA VAL A 501 -2.02 16.91 4.73
C VAL A 501 -1.97 18.15 5.62
N LYS A 502 -1.95 17.98 6.95
CA LYS A 502 -1.77 19.11 7.88
C LYS A 502 -0.40 19.75 7.78
N ALA A 503 0.67 18.98 7.56
CA ALA A 503 2.01 19.50 7.33
C ALA A 503 2.12 20.18 5.96
N ALA A 504 1.63 19.54 4.90
CA ALA A 504 1.54 20.09 3.55
C ALA A 504 0.75 21.39 3.51
N ALA A 505 -0.40 21.47 4.21
CA ALA A 505 -1.21 22.68 4.26
C ALA A 505 -0.47 23.89 4.83
N ARG A 506 0.43 23.65 5.79
CA ARG A 506 1.24 24.70 6.43
C ARG A 506 2.44 25.08 5.58
N ALA A 507 3.06 24.11 4.92
CA ALA A 507 4.21 24.34 4.04
C ALA A 507 3.79 25.05 2.74
N LEU A 508 2.69 24.62 2.13
CA LEU A 508 2.22 25.08 0.81
C LEU A 508 1.11 26.13 0.90
N GLY A 509 0.83 26.65 2.11
CA GLY A 509 -0.03 27.82 2.33
C GLY A 509 -1.53 27.64 2.15
N PHE A 510 -2.04 26.41 2.07
CA PHE A 510 -3.47 26.15 1.83
C PHE A 510 -4.32 25.92 3.09
N ASP A 511 -3.76 26.13 4.29
CA ASP A 511 -4.52 26.10 5.54
C ASP A 511 -5.32 27.40 5.82
N LYS A 512 -5.04 28.49 5.10
CA LYS A 512 -5.64 29.82 5.30
C LYS A 512 -6.97 30.06 4.58
N PHE A 513 -7.42 29.13 3.74
CA PHE A 513 -8.64 29.29 2.94
C PHE A 513 -9.95 29.17 3.77
N GLU A 514 -9.87 28.92 5.08
CA GLU A 514 -11.01 28.59 5.98
C GLU A 514 -12.10 29.67 6.18
N THR A 515 -12.01 30.87 5.60
CA THR A 515 -13.01 31.94 5.84
C THR A 515 -13.91 32.27 4.64
N GLY A 516 -13.66 31.71 3.46
CA GLY A 516 -14.47 31.92 2.26
C GLY A 516 -15.67 30.97 2.18
N ASP A 517 -16.77 31.35 2.82
CA ASP A 517 -18.11 30.85 2.51
C ASP A 517 -18.33 29.31 2.68
N ARG A 518 -18.45 28.89 3.94
CA ARG A 518 -19.11 27.62 4.33
C ARG A 518 -20.63 27.66 4.08
N THR A 519 -21.09 28.31 3.01
CA THR A 519 -22.49 28.19 2.64
C THR A 519 -22.76 26.73 2.30
N LEU A 520 -23.87 26.22 2.82
CA LEU A 520 -24.45 24.95 2.38
C LEU A 520 -24.52 24.92 0.85
N THR A 521 -24.73 26.08 0.21
CA THR A 521 -24.70 26.30 -1.24
C THR A 521 -23.33 26.14 -1.88
N GLY A 522 -22.21 26.59 -1.28
CA GLY A 522 -20.85 26.34 -1.79
C GLY A 522 -20.43 24.87 -1.63
N ALA A 523 -20.82 24.22 -0.54
CA ALA A 523 -20.71 22.76 -0.40
C ALA A 523 -21.64 22.02 -1.38
N PHE A 524 -22.83 22.55 -1.64
CA PHE A 524 -23.78 22.01 -2.62
C PHE A 524 -23.23 22.16 -4.03
N ASN A 525 -22.69 23.33 -4.41
CA ASN A 525 -22.08 23.63 -5.70
C ASN A 525 -20.80 22.84 -5.94
N ARG A 526 -19.97 22.60 -4.91
CA ARG A 526 -18.84 21.65 -4.97
C ARG A 526 -19.31 20.21 -5.25
N SER A 527 -20.50 19.83 -4.79
CA SER A 527 -21.13 18.53 -5.11
C SER A 527 -22.01 18.53 -6.38
N SER A 528 -22.40 19.72 -6.88
CA SER A 528 -23.40 19.90 -7.95
C SER A 528 -22.84 20.60 -9.19
N ALA A 529 -21.51 20.76 -9.29
CA ALA A 529 -20.84 21.09 -10.55
C ALA A 529 -20.97 19.96 -11.59
N MET A 530 -21.43 18.77 -11.20
CA MET A 530 -22.19 17.93 -12.12
C MET A 530 -23.64 18.42 -12.13
N GLN A 531 -24.04 19.04 -13.24
CA GLN A 531 -25.43 18.96 -13.66
C GLN A 531 -25.87 17.50 -13.52
N LEU A 532 -26.66 17.17 -12.49
CA LEU A 532 -27.38 15.91 -12.38
C LEU A 532 -28.51 15.93 -13.41
N GLY A 533 -28.08 15.92 -14.67
CA GLY A 533 -28.88 15.96 -15.88
C GLY A 533 -28.79 14.63 -16.61
N THR A 534 -28.79 13.51 -15.90
CA THR A 534 -29.07 12.18 -16.46
C THR A 534 -29.68 11.30 -15.37
N GLN A 535 -30.65 10.47 -15.75
CA GLN A 535 -31.30 9.53 -14.84
C GLN A 535 -30.28 8.52 -14.28
N GLN A 536 -29.67 8.81 -13.13
CA GLN A 536 -28.71 7.92 -12.47
C GLN A 536 -29.33 6.55 -12.19
N SER A 537 -28.66 5.48 -12.55
CA SER A 537 -29.19 4.12 -12.46
C SER A 537 -28.71 3.37 -11.22
N LEU A 538 -29.62 3.09 -10.28
CA LEU A 538 -29.37 2.36 -9.04
C LEU A 538 -29.89 0.92 -9.16
N HIS A 539 -29.02 -0.05 -8.93
CA HIS A 539 -29.44 -1.43 -8.83
C HIS A 539 -30.13 -1.68 -7.50
N ALA A 540 -31.27 -2.36 -7.51
CA ALA A 540 -31.61 -3.22 -6.38
C ALA A 540 -31.27 -4.63 -6.83
N GLY A 541 -30.44 -5.34 -6.06
CA GLY A 541 -29.91 -6.72 -6.28
C GLY A 541 -30.81 -7.69 -7.02
N MET A 542 -32.12 -7.45 -6.96
CA MET A 542 -33.19 -8.38 -7.10
C MET A 542 -34.50 -7.54 -7.10
N LYS A 543 -35.48 -7.82 -7.99
CA LYS A 543 -36.72 -7.01 -8.24
C LYS A 543 -37.09 -6.11 -7.05
N VAL A 544 -37.17 -4.80 -7.20
CA VAL A 544 -37.31 -3.93 -6.02
C VAL A 544 -38.71 -3.97 -5.37
N HIS A 545 -39.03 -4.95 -4.51
CA HIS A 545 -40.23 -4.98 -3.66
C HIS A 545 -39.88 -5.54 -2.26
N GLY A 546 -39.60 -4.64 -1.32
CA GLY A 546 -39.20 -4.97 0.06
C GLY A 546 -38.82 -3.70 0.83
N ILE A 547 -38.33 -2.71 0.10
CA ILE A 547 -38.35 -1.31 0.49
C ILE A 547 -39.82 -0.85 0.56
N GLY A 548 -40.29 -0.36 1.72
CA GLY A 548 -41.67 0.10 1.90
C GLY A 548 -42.09 1.06 0.77
N ARG A 549 -43.37 0.99 0.34
CA ARG A 549 -43.88 1.76 -0.84
C ARG A 549 -43.49 3.23 -0.84
N GLY A 550 -43.42 3.86 0.34
CA GLY A 550 -42.99 5.26 0.49
C GLY A 550 -41.52 5.50 0.14
N LEU A 551 -40.61 4.63 0.59
CA LEU A 551 -39.18 4.74 0.33
C LEU A 551 -38.86 4.45 -1.15
N MET A 552 -39.52 3.46 -1.76
CA MET A 552 -39.42 3.20 -3.21
C MET A 552 -39.89 4.37 -4.06
N LYS A 553 -40.98 5.02 -3.66
CA LYS A 553 -41.48 6.22 -4.34
C LYS A 553 -40.47 7.36 -4.24
N SER A 554 -39.78 7.52 -3.10
CA SER A 554 -38.73 8.53 -2.94
C SER A 554 -37.48 8.25 -3.76
N LEU A 555 -37.11 6.98 -3.96
CA LEU A 555 -35.93 6.58 -4.72
C LEU A 555 -36.17 6.67 -6.23
N ARG A 556 -37.31 6.17 -6.72
CA ARG A 556 -37.66 6.23 -8.16
C ARG A 556 -37.81 7.65 -8.72
N GLY A 557 -38.05 8.64 -7.86
CA GLY A 557 -38.06 10.05 -8.26
C GLY A 557 -36.66 10.68 -8.36
N LYS A 558 -35.61 9.97 -7.93
CA LYS A 558 -34.22 10.46 -7.87
C LYS A 558 -33.25 9.59 -8.67
N PHE A 559 -33.53 8.30 -8.82
CA PHE A 559 -32.71 7.31 -9.52
C PHE A 559 -33.58 6.45 -10.46
N SER A 560 -33.09 6.18 -11.67
CA SER A 560 -33.57 5.09 -12.52
C SER A 560 -33.21 3.76 -11.87
N MET A 561 -34.10 2.78 -11.87
CA MET A 561 -33.81 1.48 -11.25
C MET A 561 -33.65 0.42 -12.35
N ILE A 562 -32.49 -0.23 -12.40
CA ILE A 562 -32.22 -1.35 -13.32
C ILE A 562 -32.42 -2.66 -12.55
N ASN A 563 -33.05 -3.65 -13.19
CA ASN A 563 -33.19 -4.99 -12.64
C ASN A 563 -32.11 -5.91 -13.25
N GLY A 564 -31.08 -6.27 -12.46
CA GLY A 564 -29.98 -7.14 -12.91
C GLY A 564 -30.38 -8.59 -13.18
N ASN A 565 -31.55 -9.05 -12.72
CA ASN A 565 -32.03 -10.42 -12.97
C ASN A 565 -33.08 -10.49 -14.09
N GLY A 566 -33.32 -9.38 -14.79
CA GLY A 566 -34.36 -9.26 -15.81
C GLY A 566 -33.79 -9.09 -17.21
N GLY A 567 -34.37 -9.81 -18.17
CA GLY A 567 -34.10 -9.56 -19.59
C GLY A 567 -32.66 -9.87 -19.94
N LYS A 568 -31.85 -8.84 -20.22
CA LYS A 568 -30.52 -8.97 -20.81
C LYS A 568 -29.35 -9.27 -19.85
N TYR A 569 -29.61 -9.18 -18.55
CA TYR A 569 -28.60 -9.33 -17.50
C TYR A 569 -28.69 -10.66 -16.74
N ASP A 570 -29.68 -11.49 -17.10
CA ASP A 570 -29.97 -12.76 -16.45
C ASP A 570 -28.80 -13.76 -16.59
N LEU A 571 -28.14 -14.05 -15.47
CA LEU A 571 -26.97 -14.94 -15.40
C LEU A 571 -27.30 -16.41 -15.69
N SER A 572 -28.58 -16.79 -15.66
CA SER A 572 -29.01 -18.14 -16.03
C SER A 572 -29.13 -18.35 -17.53
N LYS A 573 -29.02 -17.29 -18.35
CA LYS A 573 -29.24 -17.34 -19.79
C LYS A 573 -27.96 -17.09 -20.58
N PRO A 574 -27.38 -18.12 -21.22
CA PRO A 574 -26.23 -17.94 -22.10
C PRO A 574 -26.60 -17.10 -23.32
N ARG A 575 -25.67 -16.24 -23.76
CA ARG A 575 -25.83 -15.31 -24.88
C ARG A 575 -24.55 -15.23 -25.67
N GLU A 576 -24.68 -14.95 -26.96
CA GLU A 576 -23.54 -14.62 -27.81
C GLU A 576 -23.03 -13.21 -27.47
N HIS A 577 -21.73 -13.11 -27.24
CA HIS A 577 -20.98 -11.88 -26.99
C HIS A 577 -19.81 -11.80 -27.97
N THR A 578 -19.49 -10.58 -28.38
CA THR A 578 -18.38 -10.30 -29.29
C THR A 578 -17.14 -9.87 -28.51
N LEU A 579 -15.99 -10.48 -28.82
CA LEU A 579 -14.67 -10.09 -28.36
C LEU A 579 -13.90 -9.48 -29.54
N LYS A 580 -13.24 -8.34 -29.30
CA LYS A 580 -12.34 -7.73 -30.29
C LYS A 580 -10.93 -8.29 -30.16
N LEU A 581 -10.34 -8.62 -31.30
CA LEU A 581 -8.94 -9.06 -31.44
C LEU A 581 -8.03 -7.86 -31.70
N GLU A 582 -6.71 -8.01 -31.51
CA GLU A 582 -5.73 -6.92 -31.74
C GLU A 582 -5.70 -6.41 -33.18
N ASP A 583 -5.94 -7.29 -34.14
CA ASP A 583 -6.01 -6.98 -35.58
C ASP A 583 -7.34 -6.32 -36.00
N GLY A 584 -8.27 -6.14 -35.05
CA GLY A 584 -9.60 -5.59 -35.29
C GLY A 584 -10.65 -6.61 -35.73
N GLU A 585 -10.30 -7.90 -35.85
CA GLU A 585 -11.27 -8.97 -36.09
C GLU A 585 -12.14 -9.23 -34.83
N GLU A 586 -13.27 -9.91 -35.04
CA GLU A 586 -14.26 -10.18 -33.99
C GLU A 586 -14.44 -11.68 -33.77
N MET A 587 -14.26 -12.12 -32.52
CA MET A 587 -14.58 -13.48 -32.07
C MET A 587 -15.95 -13.47 -31.37
N LYS A 588 -16.79 -14.45 -31.68
CA LYS A 588 -18.10 -14.62 -31.02
C LYS A 588 -18.07 -15.81 -30.09
N GLU A 589 -18.49 -15.62 -28.85
CA GLU A 589 -18.58 -16.69 -27.87
C GLU A 589 -19.90 -16.62 -27.08
N VAL A 590 -20.43 -17.80 -26.72
CA VAL A 590 -21.65 -17.91 -25.94
C VAL A 590 -21.31 -18.02 -24.45
N MET A 591 -21.61 -16.99 -23.68
CA MET A 591 -21.29 -16.91 -22.24
C MET A 591 -22.38 -16.18 -21.46
N SER A 592 -22.73 -16.66 -20.26
CA SER A 592 -23.70 -15.96 -19.40
C SER A 592 -23.05 -15.02 -18.37
N LEU A 593 -21.79 -15.25 -17.99
CA LEU A 593 -21.08 -14.38 -17.03
C LEU A 593 -20.94 -12.94 -17.56
N GLN A 594 -20.71 -12.77 -18.86
CA GLN A 594 -20.59 -11.45 -19.50
C GLN A 594 -21.86 -10.60 -19.41
N ASN A 595 -23.02 -11.23 -19.16
CA ASN A 595 -24.26 -10.50 -18.90
C ASN A 595 -24.13 -9.60 -17.65
N PHE A 596 -23.27 -9.96 -16.69
CA PHE A 596 -22.97 -9.14 -15.52
C PHE A 596 -22.11 -7.92 -15.88
N TYR A 597 -21.14 -8.05 -16.79
CA TYR A 597 -20.36 -6.92 -17.28
C TYR A 597 -21.23 -5.89 -18.01
N ASP A 598 -22.11 -6.36 -18.90
CA ASP A 598 -23.11 -5.51 -19.57
C ASP A 598 -23.98 -4.76 -18.57
N PHE A 599 -24.24 -5.39 -17.42
CA PHE A 599 -24.98 -4.81 -16.32
C PHE A 599 -24.16 -3.74 -15.59
N THR A 600 -22.91 -4.02 -15.23
CA THR A 600 -22.04 -3.07 -14.54
C THR A 600 -21.81 -1.83 -15.41
N LEU A 601 -21.58 -1.97 -16.72
CA LEU A 601 -21.45 -0.85 -17.66
C LEU A 601 -22.64 0.12 -17.65
N ARG A 602 -23.86 -0.39 -17.40
CA ARG A 602 -25.07 0.43 -17.40
C ARG A 602 -25.38 1.06 -16.06
N ALA A 603 -24.90 0.48 -14.96
CA ALA A 603 -25.19 0.95 -13.62
C ALA A 603 -24.22 2.08 -13.21
N ASP A 604 -24.73 3.09 -12.51
CA ASP A 604 -23.91 4.14 -11.88
C ASP A 604 -23.57 3.82 -10.42
N GLY A 605 -24.30 2.86 -9.82
CA GLY A 605 -24.05 2.35 -8.48
C GLY A 605 -24.92 1.14 -8.13
N PHE A 606 -24.53 0.46 -7.06
CA PHE A 606 -25.08 -0.82 -6.63
C PHE A 606 -25.63 -0.71 -5.21
N LEU A 607 -26.91 -1.10 -5.05
CA LEU A 607 -27.53 -1.29 -3.75
C LEU A 607 -28.04 -2.74 -3.64
N LEU A 608 -27.41 -3.53 -2.79
CA LEU A 608 -27.83 -4.91 -2.53
C LEU A 608 -28.92 -4.90 -1.47
N THR A 609 -30.19 -4.98 -1.91
CA THR A 609 -31.38 -4.90 -1.05
C THR A 609 -31.92 -6.27 -0.68
N GLN A 610 -32.78 -6.33 0.34
CA GLN A 610 -33.55 -7.54 0.65
C GLN A 610 -34.25 -8.15 -0.58
N ASP A 611 -34.19 -9.47 -0.68
CA ASP A 611 -34.86 -10.25 -1.72
C ASP A 611 -36.38 -10.10 -1.65
N THR A 612 -37.04 -10.24 -2.80
CA THR A 612 -38.49 -10.40 -2.84
C THR A 612 -38.89 -11.86 -2.69
N LYS A 613 -40.17 -12.10 -2.41
CA LYS A 613 -40.72 -13.47 -2.36
C LYS A 613 -40.44 -14.32 -3.61
N SER A 614 -40.25 -13.73 -4.79
CA SER A 614 -40.05 -14.49 -6.03
C SER A 614 -38.60 -14.96 -6.26
N ILE A 615 -37.68 -14.57 -5.38
CA ILE A 615 -36.22 -14.69 -5.57
C ILE A 615 -35.47 -14.89 -4.24
N SER A 616 -36.18 -15.06 -3.13
CA SER A 616 -35.61 -15.24 -1.78
C SER A 616 -35.21 -16.70 -1.46
N GLY A 617 -35.33 -17.62 -2.42
CA GLY A 617 -35.09 -19.04 -2.22
C GLY A 617 -33.62 -19.44 -2.32
N PRO A 618 -33.26 -20.65 -1.83
CA PRO A 618 -31.90 -21.19 -1.91
C PRO A 618 -31.41 -21.37 -3.35
N GLU A 619 -32.33 -21.52 -4.31
CA GLU A 619 -32.01 -21.65 -5.73
C GLU A 619 -31.34 -20.42 -6.33
N PHE A 620 -31.34 -19.27 -5.65
CA PHE A 620 -30.65 -18.04 -6.06
C PHE A 620 -29.36 -17.76 -5.26
N PHE A 621 -28.91 -18.71 -4.44
CA PHE A 621 -27.71 -18.57 -3.63
C PHE A 621 -26.48 -18.20 -4.47
N TRP A 622 -26.23 -18.95 -5.55
CA TRP A 622 -25.05 -18.74 -6.40
C TRP A 622 -25.07 -17.42 -7.18
N GLU A 623 -26.24 -16.94 -7.61
CA GLU A 623 -26.38 -15.61 -8.21
C GLU A 623 -26.02 -14.50 -7.22
N ARG A 624 -26.42 -14.65 -5.94
CA ARG A 624 -26.06 -13.70 -4.88
C ARG A 624 -24.57 -13.75 -4.57
N ALA A 625 -24.02 -14.95 -4.39
CA ALA A 625 -22.58 -15.15 -4.16
C ALA A 625 -21.75 -14.52 -5.28
N PHE A 626 -22.08 -14.85 -6.54
CA PHE A 626 -21.39 -14.31 -7.71
C PHE A 626 -21.53 -12.79 -7.81
N THR A 627 -22.72 -12.23 -7.60
CA THR A 627 -22.94 -10.78 -7.65
C THR A 627 -22.13 -10.06 -6.58
N PHE A 628 -22.18 -10.55 -5.34
CA PHE A 628 -21.48 -9.94 -4.22
C PHE A 628 -19.97 -9.96 -4.44
N PHE A 629 -19.40 -11.14 -4.70
CA PHE A 629 -17.95 -11.27 -4.87
C PHE A 629 -17.46 -10.67 -6.19
N SER A 630 -18.27 -10.57 -7.25
CA SER A 630 -17.87 -9.84 -8.47
C SER A 630 -17.74 -8.34 -8.24
N LEU A 631 -18.59 -7.75 -7.39
CA LEU A 631 -18.48 -6.33 -7.04
C LEU A 631 -17.29 -6.06 -6.10
N VAL A 632 -17.01 -6.99 -5.20
CA VAL A 632 -15.82 -6.96 -4.32
C VAL A 632 -14.55 -7.09 -5.16
N VAL A 633 -14.44 -8.14 -5.98
CA VAL A 633 -13.27 -8.39 -6.84
C VAL A 633 -13.09 -7.27 -7.85
N GLY A 634 -14.16 -6.75 -8.47
CA GLY A 634 -14.07 -5.60 -9.38
C GLY A 634 -13.48 -4.35 -8.71
N ARG A 635 -13.68 -4.16 -7.39
CA ARG A 635 -12.97 -3.12 -6.63
C ARG A 635 -11.50 -3.50 -6.37
N GLN A 636 -11.21 -4.76 -6.04
CA GLN A 636 -9.85 -5.25 -5.78
C GLN A 636 -8.92 -5.14 -6.99
N ILE A 637 -9.41 -5.53 -8.18
CA ILE A 637 -8.63 -5.51 -9.43
C ILE A 637 -8.73 -4.20 -10.19
N ASN A 638 -9.35 -3.17 -9.60
CA ASN A 638 -9.56 -1.87 -10.25
C ASN A 638 -10.37 -1.92 -11.58
N ASP A 639 -11.30 -2.87 -11.74
CA ASP A 639 -12.20 -2.95 -12.90
C ASP A 639 -12.95 -1.62 -13.05
N LYS A 640 -12.66 -0.87 -14.12
CA LYS A 640 -13.22 0.48 -14.35
C LYS A 640 -14.75 0.47 -14.49
N ALA A 641 -15.36 -0.66 -14.82
CA ALA A 641 -16.80 -0.80 -14.86
C ALA A 641 -17.43 -0.89 -13.46
N VAL A 642 -16.64 -1.08 -12.39
CA VAL A 642 -17.11 -1.30 -11.01
C VAL A 642 -16.46 -0.35 -10.00
N THR A 643 -15.13 -0.16 -10.05
CA THR A 643 -14.32 0.32 -8.93
C THR A 643 -14.70 1.72 -8.41
N SER A 644 -15.12 2.65 -9.30
CA SER A 644 -15.61 3.98 -8.92
C SER A 644 -17.00 4.02 -8.31
N LYS A 645 -17.82 3.01 -8.58
CA LYS A 645 -19.27 3.13 -8.45
C LYS A 645 -19.73 2.85 -7.04
N PRO A 646 -20.61 3.68 -6.44
CA PRO A 646 -21.19 3.44 -5.13
C PRO A 646 -21.62 1.98 -4.91
N LEU A 647 -21.20 1.37 -3.81
CA LEU A 647 -21.52 -0.01 -3.44
C LEU A 647 -22.04 -0.05 -2.00
N LEU A 648 -23.35 -0.22 -1.87
CA LEU A 648 -24.06 -0.29 -0.58
C LEU A 648 -24.73 -1.64 -0.42
N VAL A 649 -24.70 -2.19 0.79
CA VAL A 649 -25.30 -3.50 1.11
C VAL A 649 -26.26 -3.34 2.28
N THR A 650 -27.49 -3.84 2.15
CA THR A 650 -28.41 -3.94 3.28
C THR A 650 -28.14 -5.20 4.07
N ASP A 651 -27.99 -5.05 5.39
CA ASP A 651 -27.75 -6.16 6.29
C ASP A 651 -29.04 -6.98 6.49
N THR A 652 -29.22 -7.98 5.66
CA THR A 652 -30.44 -8.79 5.56
C THR A 652 -30.07 -10.26 5.46
N PRO A 653 -30.97 -11.20 5.81
CA PRO A 653 -30.65 -12.64 5.77
C PRO A 653 -30.11 -13.13 4.41
N GLY A 654 -30.48 -12.47 3.30
CA GLY A 654 -30.00 -12.84 1.96
C GLY A 654 -28.54 -12.45 1.68
N TRP A 655 -28.04 -11.38 2.32
CA TRP A 655 -26.69 -10.83 2.10
C TRP A 655 -25.74 -11.00 3.29
N ARG A 656 -26.28 -11.16 4.51
CA ARG A 656 -25.51 -11.34 5.75
C ARG A 656 -24.48 -12.47 5.66
N PRO A 657 -24.76 -13.65 5.07
CA PRO A 657 -23.75 -14.71 4.94
C PRO A 657 -22.49 -14.24 4.21
N PHE A 658 -22.63 -13.46 3.14
CA PHE A 658 -21.48 -12.97 2.36
C PHE A 658 -20.74 -11.83 3.08
N LEU A 659 -21.46 -10.98 3.81
CA LEU A 659 -20.84 -10.00 4.72
C LEU A 659 -20.02 -10.72 5.80
N GLN A 660 -20.54 -11.80 6.38
CA GLN A 660 -19.84 -12.60 7.39
C GLN A 660 -18.60 -13.28 6.81
N LEU A 661 -18.66 -13.81 5.58
CA LEU A 661 -17.46 -14.33 4.91
C LEU A 661 -16.39 -13.26 4.74
N MET A 662 -16.78 -12.04 4.37
CA MET A 662 -15.84 -10.92 4.33
C MET A 662 -15.34 -10.48 5.71
N GLU A 663 -16.16 -10.59 6.76
CA GLU A 663 -15.72 -10.32 8.14
C GLU A 663 -14.73 -11.38 8.64
N GLU A 664 -14.93 -12.65 8.25
CA GLU A 664 -14.11 -13.80 8.65
C GLU A 664 -12.77 -13.85 7.90
N TYR A 665 -12.79 -13.67 6.58
CA TYR A 665 -11.60 -13.74 5.73
C TYR A 665 -10.93 -12.38 5.48
N GLY A 666 -11.60 -11.27 5.77
CA GLY A 666 -11.13 -9.91 5.49
C GLY A 666 -9.89 -9.55 6.31
N GLY A 667 -8.88 -8.96 5.69
CA GLY A 667 -7.54 -8.80 6.25
C GLY A 667 -6.61 -9.97 5.89
N GLY A 668 -7.12 -11.18 5.63
CA GLY A 668 -6.36 -12.39 5.31
C GLY A 668 -6.50 -12.86 3.87
N LEU A 669 -7.22 -13.98 3.66
CA LEU A 669 -7.49 -14.51 2.32
C LEU A 669 -8.21 -13.48 1.43
N ILE A 670 -9.05 -12.64 2.03
CA ILE A 670 -9.56 -11.42 1.42
C ILE A 670 -8.74 -10.26 2.02
N PRO A 671 -7.87 -9.58 1.27
CA PRO A 671 -6.98 -8.58 1.85
C PRO A 671 -7.71 -7.42 2.57
N GLU A 672 -8.93 -7.10 2.15
CA GLU A 672 -9.69 -5.97 2.66
C GLU A 672 -10.83 -6.37 3.62
N LEU A 673 -11.12 -5.48 4.57
CA LEU A 673 -12.31 -5.56 5.42
C LEU A 673 -13.56 -5.00 4.72
N PRO A 674 -14.79 -5.39 5.16
CA PRO A 674 -16.04 -4.91 4.56
C PRO A 674 -16.13 -3.39 4.42
N HIS A 675 -15.73 -2.62 5.43
CA HIS A 675 -15.84 -1.15 5.42
C HIS A 675 -14.82 -0.46 4.50
N GLU A 676 -13.86 -1.22 3.97
CA GLU A 676 -12.82 -0.73 3.07
C GLU A 676 -13.19 -0.89 1.61
N ILE A 677 -13.99 -1.91 1.30
CA ILE A 677 -14.51 -2.20 -0.04
C ILE A 677 -15.94 -1.70 -0.21
N LEU A 678 -16.76 -1.63 0.84
CA LEU A 678 -18.16 -1.21 0.76
C LEU A 678 -18.33 0.24 1.24
N ASP A 679 -19.11 1.06 0.52
CA ASP A 679 -19.36 2.45 0.91
C ASP A 679 -20.37 2.57 2.09
N GLY A 680 -21.00 1.45 2.44
CA GLY A 680 -21.88 1.33 3.59
C GLY A 680 -22.62 -0.01 3.68
N VAL A 681 -22.64 -0.56 4.89
CA VAL A 681 -23.55 -1.61 5.31
C VAL A 681 -24.71 -0.96 6.07
N ILE A 682 -25.95 -1.25 5.66
CA ILE A 682 -27.15 -0.55 6.11
C ILE A 682 -28.06 -1.52 6.84
N SER A 683 -28.13 -1.40 8.17
CA SER A 683 -28.99 -2.24 9.00
C SER A 683 -30.46 -1.83 8.98
N GLU A 684 -30.74 -0.53 8.79
CA GLU A 684 -32.11 -0.01 8.78
C GLU A 684 -32.48 0.62 7.43
N SER A 685 -33.59 0.18 6.83
CA SER A 685 -34.00 0.67 5.51
C SER A 685 -34.20 2.20 5.45
N LYS A 686 -34.53 2.84 6.58
CA LYS A 686 -34.73 4.30 6.67
C LYS A 686 -33.45 5.10 6.34
N ASP A 687 -32.27 4.49 6.50
CA ASP A 687 -30.98 5.16 6.30
C ASP A 687 -30.46 5.06 4.86
N ILE A 688 -31.09 4.24 4.01
CA ILE A 688 -30.73 4.06 2.59
C ILE A 688 -30.60 5.40 1.85
N PRO A 689 -31.56 6.35 1.92
CA PRO A 689 -31.44 7.62 1.19
C PRO A 689 -30.24 8.46 1.63
N LYS A 690 -29.91 8.44 2.92
CA LYS A 690 -28.78 9.19 3.48
C LYS A 690 -27.46 8.58 3.03
N ALA A 691 -27.34 7.25 3.07
CA ALA A 691 -26.17 6.51 2.61
C ALA A 691 -25.93 6.71 1.11
N LEU A 692 -26.98 6.60 0.28
CA LEU A 692 -26.91 6.86 -1.15
C LEU A 692 -26.48 8.29 -1.47
N LYS A 693 -27.09 9.29 -0.81
CA LYS A 693 -26.71 10.69 -1.00
C LYS A 693 -25.23 10.90 -0.69
N ARG A 694 -24.72 10.28 0.37
CA ARG A 694 -23.30 10.35 0.73
C ARG A 694 -22.42 9.71 -0.34
N ALA A 695 -22.69 8.46 -0.71
CA ALA A 695 -21.87 7.71 -1.66
C ALA A 695 -21.83 8.38 -3.05
N PHE A 696 -22.97 8.86 -3.55
CA PHE A 696 -23.03 9.55 -4.85
C PHE A 696 -22.45 10.98 -4.82
N SER A 697 -22.30 11.61 -3.66
CA SER A 697 -21.65 12.94 -3.58
C SER A 697 -20.15 12.92 -3.86
N GLU A 698 -19.56 11.71 -3.89
CA GLU A 698 -18.14 11.46 -4.16
C GLU A 698 -17.92 10.74 -5.49
N TYR A 699 -19.01 10.35 -6.16
CA TYR A 699 -18.95 9.56 -7.37
C TYR A 699 -18.48 10.38 -8.57
N LYS A 700 -17.41 9.92 -9.20
CA LYS A 700 -16.98 10.28 -10.54
C LYS A 700 -16.86 8.99 -11.34
N SER A 701 -17.59 8.87 -12.44
CA SER A 701 -17.52 7.70 -13.31
C SER A 701 -16.12 7.55 -13.90
N ASP A 702 -15.57 6.34 -13.87
CA ASP A 702 -14.38 6.03 -14.66
C ASP A 702 -14.76 5.92 -16.14
N GLU A 703 -13.82 6.28 -17.00
CA GLU A 703 -13.89 5.88 -18.40
C GLU A 703 -13.51 4.40 -18.50
N VAL A 704 -14.34 3.62 -19.17
CA VAL A 704 -14.09 2.17 -19.36
C VAL A 704 -13.33 1.99 -20.67
N PRO A 705 -12.06 1.53 -20.64
CA PRO A 705 -11.28 1.34 -21.85
C PRO A 705 -11.87 0.27 -22.77
N GLN A 706 -11.56 0.35 -24.06
CA GLN A 706 -11.79 -0.79 -24.96
C GLN A 706 -10.56 -1.70 -24.94
N TYR A 707 -10.67 -2.81 -24.24
CA TYR A 707 -9.63 -3.83 -24.20
C TYR A 707 -9.78 -4.84 -25.37
N SER A 708 -8.66 -5.29 -25.92
CA SER A 708 -8.57 -6.34 -26.94
C SER A 708 -8.11 -7.66 -26.31
N PHE A 709 -8.49 -8.78 -26.94
CA PHE A 709 -7.96 -10.10 -26.61
C PHE A 709 -6.56 -10.27 -27.19
N THR A 710 -5.64 -10.78 -26.38
CA THR A 710 -4.26 -11.05 -26.78
C THR A 710 -3.84 -12.44 -26.28
N HIS A 711 -2.94 -13.12 -26.99
CA HIS A 711 -2.43 -14.41 -26.58
C HIS A 711 -1.10 -14.74 -27.26
N ASP A 712 -0.38 -15.72 -26.72
CA ASP A 712 0.80 -16.31 -27.35
C ASP A 712 0.98 -17.76 -26.88
N GLY A 713 1.82 -18.52 -27.58
CA GLY A 713 2.07 -19.93 -27.33
C GLY A 713 1.04 -20.89 -27.92
N GLU A 714 1.20 -22.18 -27.67
CA GLU A 714 0.37 -23.24 -28.22
C GLU A 714 -0.73 -23.64 -27.24
N LYS A 715 -2.00 -23.65 -27.69
CA LYS A 715 -3.14 -24.07 -26.85
C LYS A 715 -2.99 -25.53 -26.40
N CYS A 716 -3.58 -25.85 -25.24
CA CYS A 716 -3.60 -27.20 -24.69
C CYS A 716 -4.17 -28.20 -25.73
N PRO A 717 -3.46 -29.30 -26.03
CA PRO A 717 -3.98 -30.38 -26.86
C PRO A 717 -5.31 -30.93 -26.34
N GLU A 718 -6.27 -31.18 -27.23
CA GLU A 718 -7.64 -31.62 -26.89
C GLU A 718 -7.70 -33.01 -26.23
N ASP A 719 -6.69 -33.84 -26.46
CA ASP A 719 -6.57 -35.19 -25.91
C ASP A 719 -5.97 -35.22 -24.49
N LEU A 720 -5.46 -34.10 -23.98
CA LEU A 720 -5.03 -34.00 -22.58
C LEU A 720 -6.20 -33.68 -21.66
N PHE A 721 -6.25 -34.37 -20.52
CA PHE A 721 -7.19 -34.03 -19.46
C PHE A 721 -6.70 -32.77 -18.74
N CYS A 722 -7.39 -31.65 -18.96
CA CYS A 722 -7.07 -30.36 -18.41
C CYS A 722 -7.79 -30.12 -17.07
N VAL A 723 -7.02 -29.72 -16.06
CA VAL A 723 -7.47 -29.35 -14.73
C VAL A 723 -7.26 -27.86 -14.54
N THR A 724 -8.33 -27.14 -14.22
CA THR A 724 -8.21 -25.74 -13.80
C THR A 724 -7.99 -25.65 -12.31
N VAL A 725 -7.00 -24.87 -11.89
CA VAL A 725 -6.67 -24.65 -10.48
C VAL A 725 -7.02 -23.22 -10.11
N TYR A 726 -8.03 -23.06 -9.26
CA TYR A 726 -8.39 -21.80 -8.60
C TYR A 726 -7.63 -21.70 -7.28
N CYS A 727 -6.93 -20.59 -7.06
CA CYS A 727 -6.11 -20.40 -5.86
C CYS A 727 -5.82 -18.92 -5.60
N SER A 728 -5.24 -18.61 -4.44
CA SER A 728 -4.92 -17.24 -4.05
C SER A 728 -3.88 -16.59 -4.98
N ALA A 729 -4.15 -15.35 -5.40
CA ALA A 729 -3.21 -14.46 -6.08
C ALA A 729 -2.18 -13.81 -5.15
N SER A 730 -2.49 -13.75 -3.85
CA SER A 730 -1.86 -12.80 -2.93
C SER A 730 -1.30 -13.44 -1.67
N THR A 731 -1.55 -14.73 -1.43
CA THR A 731 -1.09 -15.37 -0.19
C THR A 731 0.43 -15.37 -0.09
N THR A 732 0.87 -15.15 1.14
CA THR A 732 2.27 -15.06 1.48
C THR A 732 2.83 -16.31 2.13
N ASP A 733 1.97 -17.29 2.42
CA ASP A 733 2.36 -18.46 3.16
C ASP A 733 3.26 -19.37 2.32
N TYR A 734 4.55 -19.40 2.64
CA TYR A 734 5.54 -20.20 1.90
C TYR A 734 5.23 -21.71 1.92
N PRO A 735 4.92 -22.35 3.08
CA PRO A 735 4.41 -23.73 3.08
C PRO A 735 3.23 -23.96 2.14
N MET A 736 2.23 -23.08 2.15
CA MET A 736 1.05 -23.18 1.29
C MET A 736 1.38 -23.01 -0.19
N LYS A 737 2.28 -22.07 -0.51
CA LYS A 737 2.83 -21.87 -1.86
C LYS A 737 3.53 -23.13 -2.35
N MET A 738 4.38 -23.71 -1.52
CA MET A 738 5.11 -24.93 -1.85
C MET A 738 4.19 -26.12 -2.04
N TRP A 739 3.14 -26.20 -1.23
CA TRP A 739 2.10 -27.20 -1.43
C TRP A 739 1.36 -27.02 -2.76
N GLY A 740 1.02 -25.79 -3.17
CA GLY A 740 0.46 -25.51 -4.50
C GLY A 740 1.40 -25.91 -5.64
N ARG A 741 2.71 -25.66 -5.49
CA ARG A 741 3.75 -26.12 -6.43
C ARG A 741 3.81 -27.64 -6.51
N ASP A 742 3.85 -28.31 -5.37
CA ASP A 742 3.92 -29.78 -5.28
C ASP A 742 2.68 -30.43 -5.89
N PHE A 743 1.50 -29.86 -5.69
CA PHE A 743 0.26 -30.35 -6.29
C PHE A 743 0.28 -30.25 -7.82
N ALA A 744 0.72 -29.10 -8.37
CA ALA A 744 0.83 -28.93 -9.81
C ALA A 744 1.94 -29.79 -10.44
N PHE A 745 3.02 -30.01 -9.70
CA PHE A 745 4.05 -30.99 -10.06
C PHE A 745 3.44 -32.40 -10.17
N ASP A 746 2.59 -32.80 -9.22
CA ASP A 746 1.94 -34.11 -9.26
C ASP A 746 0.97 -34.25 -10.43
N LEU A 747 0.22 -33.19 -10.74
CA LEU A 747 -0.64 -33.14 -11.94
C LEU A 747 0.20 -33.37 -13.20
N ALA A 748 1.27 -32.60 -13.37
CA ALA A 748 2.15 -32.69 -14.54
C ALA A 748 2.86 -34.06 -14.63
N GLY A 749 3.41 -34.54 -13.51
CA GLY A 749 4.05 -35.85 -13.42
C GLY A 749 3.11 -37.03 -13.67
N LEU A 750 1.80 -36.85 -13.50
CA LEU A 750 0.79 -37.84 -13.86
C LEU A 750 0.12 -37.57 -15.21
N GLY A 751 0.68 -36.65 -16.03
CA GLY A 751 0.24 -36.38 -17.41
C GLY A 751 -1.06 -35.59 -17.52
N PHE A 752 -1.43 -34.82 -16.50
CA PHE A 752 -2.52 -33.84 -16.59
C PHE A 752 -2.02 -32.53 -17.19
N ALA A 753 -2.88 -31.82 -17.91
CA ALA A 753 -2.65 -30.42 -18.26
C ALA A 753 -3.21 -29.51 -17.16
N VAL A 754 -2.57 -28.37 -16.93
CA VAL A 754 -2.94 -27.41 -15.88
C VAL A 754 -3.32 -26.08 -16.51
N LYS A 755 -4.45 -25.52 -16.08
CA LYS A 755 -4.87 -24.16 -16.41
C LYS A 755 -4.99 -23.36 -15.12
N ASN A 756 -4.45 -22.14 -15.08
CA ASN A 756 -4.53 -21.27 -13.90
C ASN A 756 -4.77 -19.82 -14.30
N GLY A 757 -4.94 -18.98 -13.29
CA GLY A 757 -5.26 -17.57 -13.44
C GLY A 757 -4.10 -16.65 -13.83
N GLY A 758 -2.87 -17.15 -14.00
CA GLY A 758 -1.67 -16.32 -14.26
C GLY A 758 -1.17 -15.53 -13.04
N GLY A 759 -0.10 -14.74 -13.20
CA GLY A 759 0.49 -13.93 -12.12
C GLY A 759 1.98 -14.22 -11.91
N THR A 760 2.82 -13.19 -11.99
CA THR A 760 4.28 -13.27 -11.81
C THR A 760 4.77 -12.66 -10.50
N GLY A 761 3.85 -12.17 -9.66
CA GLY A 761 4.20 -11.62 -8.37
C GLY A 761 4.97 -12.64 -7.50
N PRO A 762 5.82 -12.18 -6.56
CA PRO A 762 6.51 -13.07 -5.61
C PRO A 762 5.53 -13.78 -4.65
N ASP A 763 4.26 -13.43 -4.70
CA ASP A 763 3.18 -13.88 -3.83
C ASP A 763 2.12 -14.67 -4.58
N GLY A 764 1.29 -15.39 -3.83
CA GLY A 764 0.22 -16.21 -4.39
C GLY A 764 0.66 -17.62 -4.78
N LEU A 765 -0.33 -18.48 -5.00
CA LEU A 765 -0.16 -19.85 -5.46
C LEU A 765 -0.11 -19.93 -6.99
N MET A 766 -0.60 -18.93 -7.72
CA MET A 766 -0.75 -19.02 -9.18
C MET A 766 0.60 -19.18 -9.89
N ILE A 767 1.63 -18.40 -9.53
CA ILE A 767 2.98 -18.59 -10.05
C ILE A 767 3.53 -19.96 -9.70
N GLU A 768 3.26 -20.43 -8.49
CA GLU A 768 3.77 -21.69 -7.96
C GLU A 768 3.19 -22.91 -8.66
N THR A 769 1.91 -22.86 -9.02
CA THR A 769 1.30 -23.90 -9.85
C THR A 769 1.91 -23.95 -11.25
N SER A 770 2.34 -22.81 -11.81
CA SER A 770 3.07 -22.77 -13.09
C SER A 770 4.47 -23.38 -12.95
N GLU A 771 5.19 -23.00 -11.89
CA GLU A 771 6.52 -23.53 -11.58
C GLU A 771 6.52 -25.03 -11.32
N GLY A 772 5.50 -25.57 -10.64
CA GLY A 772 5.36 -27.01 -10.40
C GLY A 772 5.34 -27.81 -11.70
N VAL A 773 4.57 -27.34 -12.70
CA VAL A 773 4.54 -27.97 -14.04
C VAL A 773 5.90 -27.82 -14.73
N ARG A 774 6.52 -26.63 -14.66
CA ARG A 774 7.84 -26.38 -15.27
C ARG A 774 8.92 -27.32 -14.71
N ILE A 775 8.95 -27.52 -13.39
CA ILE A 775 9.88 -28.44 -12.71
C ILE A 775 9.64 -29.87 -13.18
N ALA A 776 8.38 -30.30 -13.30
CA ALA A 776 8.06 -31.64 -13.81
C ALA A 776 8.53 -31.83 -15.26
N LYS A 777 8.33 -30.83 -16.13
CA LYS A 777 8.72 -30.88 -17.56
C LYS A 777 10.22 -30.89 -17.79
N ASN A 778 10.99 -30.18 -16.96
CA ASN A 778 12.41 -29.95 -17.19
C ASN A 778 13.29 -30.78 -16.25
N ASP A 779 13.15 -30.54 -14.96
CA ASP A 779 14.08 -31.06 -13.95
C ASP A 779 13.78 -32.53 -13.65
N PHE A 780 12.50 -32.86 -13.51
CA PHE A 780 12.08 -34.24 -13.27
C PHE A 780 12.25 -35.11 -14.52
N ASP A 781 11.99 -34.59 -15.72
CA ASP A 781 12.32 -35.28 -16.98
C ASP A 781 13.81 -35.65 -17.06
N ALA A 782 14.70 -34.71 -16.73
CA ALA A 782 16.14 -34.96 -16.68
C ALA A 782 16.49 -36.02 -15.62
N TYR A 783 15.86 -35.96 -14.45
CA TYR A 783 16.01 -36.97 -13.40
C TYR A 783 15.57 -38.37 -13.87
N LEU A 784 14.38 -38.48 -14.47
CA LEU A 784 13.82 -39.73 -14.98
C LEU A 784 14.74 -40.39 -16.02
N LYS A 785 15.26 -39.59 -16.96
CA LYS A 785 16.23 -40.07 -17.96
C LYS A 785 17.52 -40.57 -17.32
N LYS A 786 18.00 -39.90 -16.27
CA LYS A 786 19.18 -40.31 -15.48
C LYS A 786 18.93 -41.61 -14.71
N THR A 787 17.71 -41.84 -14.22
CA THR A 787 17.34 -43.05 -13.47
C THR A 787 16.87 -44.21 -14.35
N GLY A 788 16.91 -44.06 -15.68
CA GLY A 788 16.68 -45.15 -16.64
C GLY A 788 15.31 -45.19 -17.29
N VAL A 789 14.44 -44.20 -17.04
CA VAL A 789 13.15 -44.04 -17.73
C VAL A 789 13.39 -43.31 -19.06
N LYS A 790 13.44 -44.06 -20.17
CA LYS A 790 13.89 -43.54 -21.48
C LYS A 790 12.92 -42.56 -22.11
N GLU A 791 11.64 -42.77 -21.84
CA GLU A 791 10.52 -41.98 -22.34
C GLU A 791 10.45 -40.60 -21.67
N GLY A 792 11.12 -40.40 -20.52
CA GLY A 792 11.13 -39.13 -19.80
C GLY A 792 9.86 -38.85 -19.00
N ALA A 793 9.61 -37.57 -18.72
CA ALA A 793 8.35 -37.13 -18.10
C ALA A 793 7.17 -37.26 -19.09
N PRO A 794 5.95 -37.57 -18.61
CA PRO A 794 4.79 -37.66 -19.48
C PRO A 794 4.45 -36.31 -20.13
N ARG A 795 3.76 -36.36 -21.26
CA ARG A 795 3.28 -35.14 -21.94
C ARG A 795 2.29 -34.40 -21.04
N THR A 796 2.53 -33.11 -20.85
CA THR A 796 1.71 -32.19 -20.06
C THR A 796 1.69 -30.81 -20.73
N HIS A 797 0.87 -29.88 -20.22
CA HIS A 797 0.70 -28.53 -20.72
C HIS A 797 0.36 -27.58 -19.57
N VAL A 798 0.85 -26.34 -19.60
CA VAL A 798 0.44 -25.29 -18.67
C VAL A 798 -0.06 -24.04 -19.40
N ALA A 799 -1.25 -23.57 -19.01
CA ALA A 799 -1.87 -22.37 -19.56
C ALA A 799 -2.19 -21.35 -18.47
N SER A 800 -1.88 -20.07 -18.72
CA SER A 800 -2.31 -18.95 -17.87
C SER A 800 -3.35 -18.08 -18.56
N ILE A 801 -4.51 -17.91 -17.92
CA ILE A 801 -5.62 -17.13 -18.45
C ILE A 801 -5.89 -15.94 -17.54
N GLN A 802 -5.64 -14.73 -18.04
CA GLN A 802 -5.85 -13.46 -17.35
C GLN A 802 -6.87 -12.58 -18.07
N CYS A 803 -7.27 -11.49 -17.43
CA CYS A 803 -7.83 -10.33 -18.12
C CYS A 803 -6.89 -9.13 -18.02
N THR A 804 -7.16 -8.06 -18.78
CA THR A 804 -6.29 -6.89 -18.81
C THR A 804 -6.02 -6.33 -17.41
N ASP A 805 -7.07 -6.14 -16.61
CA ASP A 805 -6.93 -5.59 -15.25
C ASP A 805 -6.11 -6.53 -14.32
N THR A 806 -6.33 -7.86 -14.36
CA THR A 806 -5.53 -8.80 -13.54
C THR A 806 -4.09 -8.90 -14.03
N ALA A 807 -3.83 -8.86 -15.34
CA ALA A 807 -2.48 -8.90 -15.87
C ALA A 807 -1.67 -7.65 -15.47
N GLN A 808 -2.34 -6.49 -15.36
CA GLN A 808 -1.73 -5.25 -14.89
C GLN A 808 -1.45 -5.22 -13.37
N GLU A 809 -2.22 -5.95 -12.57
CA GLU A 809 -2.04 -6.01 -11.12
C GLU A 809 -1.13 -7.18 -10.68
N GLU A 810 -1.20 -8.32 -11.35
CA GLU A 810 -0.54 -9.57 -10.92
C GLU A 810 0.68 -9.94 -11.79
N GLY A 811 0.83 -9.32 -12.96
CA GLY A 811 1.83 -9.67 -13.97
C GLY A 811 1.47 -10.91 -14.79
N LEU A 812 2.17 -11.13 -15.92
CA LEU A 812 1.82 -12.14 -16.93
C LEU A 812 2.90 -13.22 -17.07
N CYS A 813 2.54 -14.48 -16.88
CA CYS A 813 3.45 -15.64 -16.98
C CYS A 813 3.80 -16.00 -18.43
N LYS A 814 4.61 -15.16 -19.09
CA LYS A 814 5.00 -15.34 -20.50
C LYS A 814 5.81 -16.61 -20.77
N PHE A 815 6.33 -17.27 -19.74
CA PHE A 815 7.10 -18.51 -19.86
C PHE A 815 6.24 -19.78 -19.90
N ASN A 816 4.92 -19.67 -19.71
CA ASN A 816 4.01 -20.81 -19.82
C ASN A 816 3.77 -21.21 -21.29
N ASP A 817 3.34 -22.46 -21.52
CA ASP A 817 3.14 -23.00 -22.88
C ASP A 817 2.08 -22.22 -23.68
N TYR A 818 1.09 -21.67 -22.97
CA TYR A 818 0.09 -20.76 -23.50
C TYR A 818 -0.23 -19.67 -22.47
N TRP A 819 -0.39 -18.44 -22.93
CA TRP A 819 -1.02 -17.40 -22.13
C TRP A 819 -2.01 -16.61 -22.95
N ALA A 820 -3.07 -16.14 -22.30
CA ALA A 820 -4.09 -15.31 -22.91
C ALA A 820 -4.59 -14.22 -21.95
N VAL A 821 -4.81 -13.03 -22.50
CA VAL A 821 -5.37 -11.88 -21.80
C VAL A 821 -6.71 -11.54 -22.45
N TYR A 822 -7.79 -11.78 -21.71
CA TYR A 822 -9.14 -11.46 -22.12
C TYR A 822 -9.50 -10.00 -21.77
N PRO A 823 -10.41 -9.36 -22.53
CA PRO A 823 -10.83 -8.00 -22.23
C PRO A 823 -11.44 -7.81 -20.84
N THR A 824 -12.10 -8.83 -20.29
CA THR A 824 -12.80 -8.71 -19.00
C THR A 824 -12.58 -9.93 -18.09
N ILE A 825 -12.71 -9.72 -16.78
CA ILE A 825 -12.63 -10.79 -15.78
C ILE A 825 -13.66 -11.90 -16.01
N TYR A 826 -14.83 -11.56 -16.56
CA TYR A 826 -15.93 -12.49 -16.83
C TYR A 826 -15.62 -13.43 -17.99
N GLN A 827 -14.99 -12.90 -19.06
CA GLN A 827 -14.49 -13.71 -20.17
C GLN A 827 -13.32 -14.61 -19.74
N ARG A 828 -12.39 -14.08 -18.92
CA ARG A 828 -11.31 -14.86 -18.30
C ARG A 828 -11.87 -16.06 -17.53
N MET A 829 -12.83 -15.85 -16.63
CA MET A 829 -13.45 -16.93 -15.86
C MET A 829 -14.16 -17.96 -16.75
N HIS A 830 -14.83 -17.51 -17.81
CA HIS A 830 -15.47 -18.41 -18.77
C HIS A 830 -14.44 -19.33 -19.45
N GLU A 831 -13.29 -18.79 -19.87
CA GLU A 831 -12.22 -19.58 -20.47
C GLU A 831 -11.52 -20.50 -19.47
N LEU A 832 -11.28 -20.04 -18.24
CA LEU A 832 -10.76 -20.89 -17.16
C LEU A 832 -11.64 -22.13 -16.99
N GLN A 833 -12.95 -21.97 -17.06
CA GLN A 833 -13.91 -23.07 -16.94
C GLN A 833 -13.99 -23.98 -18.18
N LYS A 834 -13.28 -23.71 -19.28
CA LYS A 834 -13.16 -24.67 -20.40
C LYS A 834 -12.10 -25.74 -20.06
N ALA A 835 -12.45 -26.64 -19.14
CA ALA A 835 -11.62 -27.73 -18.63
C ALA A 835 -12.45 -28.97 -18.27
N GLN A 836 -11.79 -30.13 -18.08
CA GLN A 836 -12.44 -31.39 -17.72
C GLN A 836 -12.67 -31.54 -16.21
N ALA A 837 -11.87 -30.86 -15.38
CA ALA A 837 -12.07 -30.77 -13.94
C ALA A 837 -11.58 -29.44 -13.39
N GLU A 838 -12.05 -29.10 -12.19
CA GLU A 838 -11.69 -27.86 -11.50
C GLU A 838 -11.29 -28.21 -10.06
N VAL A 839 -10.20 -27.64 -9.59
CA VAL A 839 -9.68 -27.80 -8.22
C VAL A 839 -9.54 -26.42 -7.59
N VAL A 840 -10.05 -26.29 -6.38
CA VAL A 840 -9.98 -25.09 -5.56
C VAL A 840 -9.00 -25.36 -4.43
N LEU A 841 -7.87 -24.69 -4.48
CA LEU A 841 -6.93 -24.56 -3.38
C LEU A 841 -7.30 -23.29 -2.56
N PRO A 842 -6.71 -23.06 -1.37
CA PRO A 842 -6.87 -21.85 -0.58
C PRO A 842 -6.82 -20.56 -1.38
N GLY A 843 -7.82 -19.71 -1.15
CA GLY A 843 -8.09 -18.55 -1.97
C GLY A 843 -9.13 -17.62 -1.34
N GLY A 844 -9.14 -16.38 -1.82
CA GLY A 844 -9.96 -15.29 -1.30
C GLY A 844 -11.25 -15.04 -2.07
N ALA A 845 -11.64 -13.76 -2.14
CA ALA A 845 -12.85 -13.30 -2.82
C ALA A 845 -12.89 -13.71 -4.30
N GLY A 846 -11.76 -13.62 -5.01
CA GLY A 846 -11.64 -14.08 -6.41
C GLY A 846 -11.90 -15.58 -6.57
N THR A 847 -11.37 -16.39 -5.66
CA THR A 847 -11.59 -17.85 -5.68
C THR A 847 -13.04 -18.19 -5.36
N ILE A 848 -13.68 -17.51 -4.40
CA ILE A 848 -15.12 -17.69 -4.11
C ILE A 848 -15.98 -17.23 -5.31
N GLN A 849 -15.60 -16.14 -5.98
CA GLN A 849 -16.23 -15.69 -7.22
C GLN A 849 -16.13 -16.77 -8.32
N GLU A 850 -14.97 -17.41 -8.48
CA GLU A 850 -14.73 -18.47 -9.46
C GLU A 850 -15.56 -19.73 -9.17
N ILE A 851 -15.68 -20.15 -7.90
CA ILE A 851 -16.60 -21.22 -7.47
C ILE A 851 -18.03 -20.89 -7.89
N ALA A 852 -18.50 -19.68 -7.55
CA ALA A 852 -19.87 -19.26 -7.87
C ALA A 852 -20.12 -19.19 -9.38
N ALA A 853 -19.17 -18.64 -10.14
CA ALA A 853 -19.22 -18.58 -11.60
C ALA A 853 -19.32 -19.99 -12.21
N SER A 854 -18.52 -20.92 -11.68
CA SER A 854 -18.42 -22.29 -12.14
C SER A 854 -19.74 -23.06 -11.91
N VAL A 855 -20.39 -22.86 -10.76
CA VAL A 855 -21.72 -23.42 -10.50
C VAL A 855 -22.79 -22.77 -11.38
N LEU A 856 -22.73 -21.46 -11.61
CA LEU A 856 -23.66 -20.77 -12.51
C LEU A 856 -23.58 -21.29 -13.95
N MET A 857 -22.38 -21.59 -14.47
CA MET A 857 -22.24 -22.16 -15.81
C MET A 857 -22.79 -23.59 -15.91
N ARG A 858 -22.60 -24.41 -14.86
CA ARG A 858 -23.25 -25.72 -14.75
C ARG A 858 -24.77 -25.60 -14.73
N LYS A 859 -25.30 -24.66 -13.93
CA LYS A 859 -26.73 -24.37 -13.83
C LYS A 859 -27.33 -23.90 -15.15
N ALA A 860 -26.60 -23.08 -15.91
CA ALA A 860 -27.00 -22.59 -17.23
C ALA A 860 -26.86 -23.64 -18.35
N GLY A 861 -26.27 -24.81 -18.07
CA GLY A 861 -26.04 -25.87 -19.05
C GLY A 861 -24.92 -25.55 -20.06
N VAL A 862 -24.11 -24.52 -19.79
CA VAL A 862 -22.96 -24.14 -20.64
C VAL A 862 -21.86 -25.19 -20.52
N PHE A 863 -21.62 -25.68 -19.30
CA PHE A 863 -20.66 -26.74 -19.03
C PHE A 863 -21.33 -27.97 -18.43
N PRO A 864 -20.90 -29.19 -18.81
CA PRO A 864 -21.47 -30.42 -18.29
C PRO A 864 -21.10 -30.63 -16.82
N VAL A 865 -22.03 -31.18 -16.04
CA VAL A 865 -21.79 -31.59 -14.64
C VAL A 865 -21.18 -33.00 -14.57
N LYS A 866 -21.61 -33.88 -15.47
CA LYS A 866 -21.28 -35.30 -15.44
C LYS A 866 -19.79 -35.51 -15.72
N HIS A 867 -19.12 -36.26 -14.85
CA HIS A 867 -17.68 -36.56 -14.90
C HIS A 867 -16.74 -35.35 -14.83
N ARG A 868 -17.27 -34.16 -14.53
CA ARG A 868 -16.51 -32.92 -14.37
C ARG A 868 -16.64 -32.43 -12.92
N PRO A 869 -15.79 -32.94 -12.01
CA PRO A 869 -15.86 -32.55 -10.61
C PRO A 869 -15.37 -31.10 -10.42
N LEU A 870 -16.00 -30.39 -9.49
CA LEU A 870 -15.44 -29.20 -8.84
C LEU A 870 -14.95 -29.65 -7.46
N ILE A 871 -13.64 -29.71 -7.25
CA ILE A 871 -13.04 -30.27 -6.04
C ILE A 871 -12.55 -29.12 -5.17
N ILE A 872 -13.05 -29.01 -3.94
CA ILE A 872 -12.62 -28.02 -2.95
C ILE A 872 -11.72 -28.72 -1.94
N VAL A 873 -10.46 -28.30 -1.88
CA VAL A 873 -9.49 -28.84 -0.92
C VAL A 873 -9.58 -28.00 0.36
N ASN A 874 -10.34 -28.50 1.34
CA ASN A 874 -10.58 -27.87 2.62
C ASN A 874 -9.47 -28.17 3.63
N HIS A 875 -8.23 -27.86 3.25
CA HIS A 875 -7.06 -28.13 4.08
C HIS A 875 -7.19 -27.40 5.43
N GLU A 876 -7.16 -28.18 6.52
CA GLU A 876 -7.30 -27.69 7.91
C GLU A 876 -8.56 -26.83 8.15
N GLY A 877 -9.67 -27.11 7.45
CA GLY A 877 -10.95 -26.42 7.66
C GLY A 877 -11.01 -24.98 7.13
N ILE A 878 -10.08 -24.58 6.26
CA ILE A 878 -9.99 -23.20 5.75
C ILE A 878 -11.27 -22.70 5.07
N TYR A 879 -12.04 -23.59 4.45
CA TYR A 879 -13.28 -23.32 3.74
C TYR A 879 -14.55 -23.64 4.55
N ASP A 880 -14.43 -24.05 5.83
CA ASP A 880 -15.60 -24.34 6.69
C ASP A 880 -16.65 -23.21 6.65
N PRO A 881 -16.29 -21.91 6.80
CA PRO A 881 -17.25 -20.82 6.69
C PRO A 881 -18.00 -20.75 5.35
N VAL A 882 -17.34 -21.11 4.24
CA VAL A 882 -17.98 -21.14 2.90
C VAL A 882 -18.90 -22.35 2.79
N MET A 883 -18.46 -23.52 3.29
CA MET A 883 -19.23 -24.76 3.19
C MET A 883 -20.52 -24.68 4.00
N ASP A 884 -20.48 -24.03 5.16
CA ASP A 884 -21.63 -23.86 6.07
C ASP A 884 -22.79 -23.07 5.45
N ILE A 885 -22.53 -22.25 4.43
CA ILE A 885 -23.57 -21.42 3.80
C ILE A 885 -24.06 -21.97 2.46
N ILE A 886 -23.41 -22.99 1.89
CA ILE A 886 -23.81 -23.63 0.63
C ILE A 886 -25.03 -24.54 0.90
N PRO A 887 -26.09 -24.49 0.07
CA PRO A 887 -27.20 -25.44 0.17
C PRO A 887 -26.72 -26.89 0.01
N GLU A 888 -27.08 -27.77 0.95
CA GLU A 888 -26.62 -29.17 0.99
C GLU A 888 -26.91 -29.95 -0.33
N GLU A 889 -28.05 -29.69 -0.94
CA GLU A 889 -28.48 -30.29 -2.20
C GLU A 889 -27.58 -29.91 -3.40
N ASP A 890 -26.90 -28.77 -3.33
CA ASP A 890 -26.08 -28.25 -4.42
C ASP A 890 -24.77 -29.02 -4.59
N PHE A 891 -24.22 -29.60 -3.50
CA PHE A 891 -23.01 -30.42 -3.57
C PHE A 891 -23.17 -31.56 -4.58
N LYS A 892 -24.24 -32.34 -4.43
CA LYS A 892 -24.54 -33.44 -5.35
C LYS A 892 -24.98 -32.94 -6.72
N LYS A 893 -25.85 -31.93 -6.76
CA LYS A 893 -26.46 -31.42 -7.99
C LYS A 893 -25.44 -30.86 -8.98
N TYR A 894 -24.39 -30.19 -8.47
CA TYR A 894 -23.36 -29.56 -9.28
C TYR A 894 -22.02 -30.28 -9.24
N ASN A 895 -21.96 -31.49 -8.65
CA ASN A 895 -20.76 -32.31 -8.54
C ASN A 895 -19.61 -31.57 -7.84
N ILE A 896 -19.93 -30.92 -6.71
CA ILE A 896 -18.98 -30.31 -5.80
C ILE A 896 -18.51 -31.39 -4.84
N GLN A 897 -17.21 -31.65 -4.83
CA GLN A 897 -16.54 -32.60 -3.95
C GLN A 897 -15.70 -31.80 -2.96
N VAL A 898 -15.81 -32.08 -1.67
CA VAL A 898 -14.97 -31.47 -0.63
C VAL A 898 -14.05 -32.54 -0.08
N VAL A 899 -12.76 -32.24 -0.02
CA VAL A 899 -11.72 -33.17 0.44
C VAL A 899 -10.75 -32.45 1.36
N ASP A 900 -10.09 -33.19 2.27
CA ASP A 900 -9.20 -32.59 3.26
C ASP A 900 -7.75 -32.45 2.75
N SER A 901 -7.40 -33.15 1.66
CA SER A 901 -6.03 -33.22 1.13
C SER A 901 -5.95 -33.15 -0.40
N ALA A 902 -4.75 -32.78 -0.88
CA ALA A 902 -4.43 -32.81 -2.31
C ALA A 902 -4.38 -34.23 -2.89
N ASP A 903 -4.03 -35.22 -2.07
CA ASP A 903 -3.99 -36.63 -2.48
C ASP A 903 -5.41 -37.14 -2.80
N ASP A 904 -6.38 -36.80 -1.95
CA ASP A 904 -7.79 -37.13 -2.17
C ASP A 904 -8.33 -36.44 -3.44
N ALA A 905 -7.91 -35.19 -3.69
CA ALA A 905 -8.26 -34.49 -4.92
C ALA A 905 -7.69 -35.22 -6.15
N MET A 906 -6.43 -35.67 -6.09
CA MET A 906 -5.78 -36.42 -7.16
C MET A 906 -6.51 -37.73 -7.47
N GLU A 907 -6.96 -38.47 -6.46
CA GLU A 907 -7.76 -39.69 -6.67
C GLU A 907 -9.04 -39.42 -7.46
N ILE A 908 -9.75 -38.34 -7.14
CA ILE A 908 -10.99 -37.95 -7.81
C ILE A 908 -10.70 -37.56 -9.27
N LEU A 909 -9.59 -36.84 -9.52
CA LEU A 909 -9.16 -36.46 -10.87
C LEU A 909 -8.83 -37.68 -11.73
N ILE A 910 -8.10 -38.66 -11.19
CA ILE A 910 -7.78 -39.92 -11.88
C ILE A 910 -9.07 -40.68 -12.24
N LYS A 911 -10.01 -40.79 -11.29
CA LYS A 911 -11.33 -41.42 -11.52
C LYS A 911 -12.12 -40.69 -12.61
N ALA A 912 -12.12 -39.36 -12.61
CA ALA A 912 -12.79 -38.53 -13.61
C ALA A 912 -12.16 -38.71 -15.01
N ARG A 913 -10.83 -38.67 -15.10
CA ARG A 913 -10.06 -38.89 -16.34
C ARG A 913 -10.35 -40.25 -16.96
N LYS A 914 -10.38 -41.30 -16.14
CA LYS A 914 -10.75 -42.65 -16.57
C LYS A 914 -12.19 -42.73 -17.06
N ALA A 915 -13.13 -42.10 -16.36
CA ALA A 915 -14.54 -42.05 -16.78
C ALA A 915 -14.72 -41.32 -18.13
N MET A 916 -13.87 -40.33 -18.42
CA MET A 916 -13.83 -39.61 -19.69
C MET A 916 -13.00 -40.32 -20.78
N LYS A 917 -12.31 -41.43 -20.46
CA LYS A 917 -11.42 -42.18 -21.37
C LYS A 917 -10.27 -41.34 -21.93
N MET A 918 -9.69 -40.48 -21.09
CA MET A 918 -8.55 -39.61 -21.44
C MET A 918 -7.28 -40.03 -20.68
N GLU A 919 -7.05 -41.33 -20.53
CA GLU A 919 -5.88 -41.87 -19.83
C GLU A 919 -4.61 -41.65 -20.67
N PRO A 920 -3.54 -41.05 -20.11
CA PRO A 920 -2.29 -40.86 -20.83
C PRO A 920 -1.46 -42.15 -20.87
N ALA A 921 -0.55 -42.24 -21.85
CA ALA A 921 0.49 -43.25 -21.84
C ALA A 921 1.58 -42.85 -20.83
N LEU A 922 1.45 -43.28 -19.58
CA LEU A 922 2.44 -43.01 -18.54
C LEU A 922 3.65 -43.97 -18.66
N PRO A 923 4.87 -43.47 -18.43
CA PRO A 923 6.06 -44.32 -18.41
C PRO A 923 6.24 -45.11 -17.10
N TYR A 924 5.32 -44.94 -16.15
CA TYR A 924 5.32 -45.56 -14.83
C TYR A 924 3.90 -45.67 -14.27
N THR A 925 3.72 -46.50 -13.26
CA THR A 925 2.52 -46.55 -12.42
C THR A 925 2.50 -45.38 -11.43
N GLU A 926 1.32 -45.07 -10.86
CA GLU A 926 1.16 -44.02 -9.85
C GLU A 926 2.03 -44.28 -8.61
N ALA A 927 2.14 -45.54 -8.15
CA ALA A 927 2.99 -45.89 -7.01
C ALA A 927 4.48 -45.66 -7.31
N GLU A 928 4.93 -46.00 -8.52
CA GLU A 928 6.30 -45.75 -8.97
C GLU A 928 6.59 -44.25 -9.09
N PHE A 929 5.63 -43.46 -9.58
CA PHE A 929 5.74 -42.00 -9.63
C PHE A 929 6.06 -41.41 -8.26
N PHE A 930 5.28 -41.74 -7.23
CA PHE A 930 5.48 -41.20 -5.89
C PHE A 930 6.81 -41.64 -5.26
N GLU A 931 7.29 -42.85 -5.54
CA GLU A 931 8.62 -43.28 -5.10
C GLU A 931 9.74 -42.53 -5.84
N MET A 932 9.60 -42.30 -7.15
CA MET A 932 10.55 -41.50 -7.92
C MET A 932 10.57 -40.03 -7.49
N LYS A 933 9.40 -39.43 -7.21
CA LYS A 933 9.30 -38.08 -6.64
C LYS A 933 10.05 -37.96 -5.32
N LYS A 934 9.91 -38.94 -4.41
CA LYS A 934 10.68 -38.97 -3.15
C LYS A 934 12.19 -39.00 -3.41
N GLY A 935 12.63 -39.75 -4.43
CA GLY A 935 14.03 -39.79 -4.87
C GLY A 935 14.52 -38.45 -5.41
N PHE A 936 13.73 -37.84 -6.31
CA PHE A 936 14.00 -36.52 -6.89
C PHE A 936 14.11 -35.43 -5.82
N ASN A 937 13.16 -35.36 -4.89
CA ASN A 937 13.15 -34.36 -3.81
C ASN A 937 14.39 -34.48 -2.91
N LYS A 938 14.86 -35.71 -2.63
CA LYS A 938 16.12 -35.92 -1.89
C LYS A 938 17.34 -35.43 -2.66
N GLU A 939 17.36 -35.61 -3.99
CA GLU A 939 18.45 -35.14 -4.84
C GLU A 939 18.50 -33.61 -4.93
N GLN A 940 17.34 -32.95 -5.09
CA GLN A 940 17.24 -31.50 -5.03
C GLN A 940 17.72 -30.96 -3.67
N GLN A 941 17.22 -31.50 -2.56
CA GLN A 941 17.66 -31.08 -1.22
C GLN A 941 19.18 -31.22 -1.02
N ARG A 942 19.80 -32.23 -1.65
CA ARG A 942 21.26 -32.41 -1.60
C ARG A 942 21.98 -31.37 -2.46
N HIS A 943 21.45 -31.08 -3.65
CA HIS A 943 21.97 -30.03 -4.54
C HIS A 943 21.87 -28.65 -3.89
N ASP A 944 20.74 -28.30 -3.30
CA ASP A 944 20.52 -27.01 -2.64
C ASP A 944 21.45 -26.85 -1.43
N LYS A 945 21.62 -27.90 -0.62
CA LYS A 945 22.59 -27.90 0.48
C LYS A 945 24.03 -27.71 -0.04
N GLN A 946 24.41 -28.36 -1.14
CA GLN A 946 25.74 -28.21 -1.73
C GLN A 946 25.95 -26.84 -2.38
N ALA A 947 24.91 -26.25 -2.98
CA ALA A 947 24.94 -24.90 -3.53
C ALA A 947 25.07 -23.85 -2.41
N ALA A 948 24.32 -24.01 -1.32
CA ALA A 948 24.44 -23.16 -0.12
C ALA A 948 25.83 -23.29 0.53
N LEU A 949 26.38 -24.50 0.62
CA LEU A 949 27.75 -24.74 1.09
C LEU A 949 28.82 -24.11 0.17
N LYS A 950 28.60 -24.10 -1.15
CA LYS A 950 29.49 -23.44 -2.13
C LYS A 950 29.38 -21.92 -2.12
N ALA A 951 28.18 -21.38 -1.93
CA ALA A 951 27.98 -19.95 -1.73
C ALA A 951 28.68 -19.45 -0.45
N HIS A 952 28.82 -20.31 0.57
CA HIS A 952 29.60 -20.05 1.79
C HIS A 952 31.09 -20.44 1.70
N THR A 953 31.60 -20.92 0.56
CA THR A 953 33.03 -21.17 0.34
C THR A 953 33.64 -20.30 -0.76
N ILE A 954 32.91 -19.25 -1.17
CA ILE A 954 33.48 -18.06 -1.81
C ILE A 954 33.45 -16.97 -0.74
N ASP A 955 34.33 -17.12 0.24
CA ASP A 955 34.93 -16.04 1.00
C ASP A 955 36.39 -15.94 0.53
#